data_AF-A0A1W9J0P9-F1
#
_entry.id   AF-A0A1W9J0P9-F1
#
_cell.length_a   1.000
_cell.length_b   1.000
_cell.length_c   1.000
_cell.angle_alpha   90.00
_cell.angle_beta   90.00
_cell.angle_gamma   90.00
#
_symmetry.space_group_name_H-M   'P 1'
#
loop_
_entity.id
_entity.type
_entity.pdbx_description
1 polymer ?
#
loop_
_entity_poly.entity_id
_entity_poly.type
_entity_poly.pdbx_seq_one_letter_code
_entity_poly.pdbx_strand_id
1 'polypeptide(L)'
;MYSSHRSWTQLTLFLLAWFCLRPLAPGELALVHAGPTAVAAASTPTQTSESTELAFSILPDDGPRLEGQSQGMDALALQEGINAYGKGEWPQARRLFEKVVSQQPESALTPTAMTFLAETALKESTSNGNRLEALDRYKTLLRDYPQSLNAKRGEWRMADLYLSQGWHQEAQSLYERALSHNAQSPDGERALLGIGYTALALGRWRDAELTFEDLRKRSSHDQILLHATVGLASSFFHQRRIQDASAMYDLAYRRWPKSLRMNPLALGRYASIQLDLHHEVLGRGLLLQFYNLYPAHQEASAMLLRLADSLQASKFLPSAELFYGFIAAHYGESHQAALATVRLATLRVEQKVAAGNNPVTRNTAGLMYDHPSPDQSVADYLKQMQAIATQHNHDAIGSEALFQVAARLEQAEDIAPALIAYKLVADRNSAGPDDPWPAKAGEKLADILRPWMEAAVKSHDDLTLTTLFHRHGPAAERHYLSSPLLLEIAEAHDRLGFTTEAGRLYQLMAKGTKRPLVTEQALLGLAKVYLSQRDTAAARKVLERYRLEYPIGRFEQEALHLLVQTMAEEGDLPGLLHFCRAWMLHHPQHPERPWMYQQMAGVFLRLNKYEEAVIATEEAFKAGAPKTNAALLAYADLLAQMKRYQEAIDVYHTVVEKKPDQAQLQWARLQIVRGWQALKQHDRATVALAELGQTDDALVTRFSSSFHESIKQERQLPQEGL
;
A
#
# COMPACT_ATOMS: atom_id res chain seq x y z
N MET A 1 -15.03 7.93 56.57
CA MET A 1 -16.23 7.50 55.80
C MET A 1 -16.01 7.46 54.28
N TYR A 2 -14.76 7.33 53.79
CA TYR A 2 -14.40 7.36 52.35
C TYR A 2 -13.63 6.10 51.88
N SER A 3 -13.61 5.01 52.67
CA SER A 3 -12.95 3.75 52.30
C SER A 3 -13.90 2.67 51.77
N SER A 4 -15.22 2.91 51.77
CA SER A 4 -16.23 1.93 51.35
C SER A 4 -16.58 1.98 49.87
N HIS A 5 -16.32 3.06 49.13
CA HIS A 5 -16.67 3.14 47.70
C HIS A 5 -15.69 2.39 46.77
N ARG A 6 -14.41 2.23 47.16
CA ARG A 6 -13.39 1.54 46.35
C ARG A 6 -13.48 0.01 46.39
N SER A 7 -13.98 -0.56 47.49
CA SER A 7 -14.24 -2.01 47.55
C SER A 7 -15.45 -2.40 46.71
N TRP A 8 -16.42 -1.49 46.57
CA TRP A 8 -17.62 -1.70 45.76
C TRP A 8 -17.33 -1.72 44.26
N THR A 9 -16.45 -0.87 43.72
CA THR A 9 -16.11 -0.89 42.28
C THR A 9 -15.37 -2.15 41.84
N GLN A 10 -14.50 -2.69 42.70
CA GLN A 10 -13.86 -4.00 42.47
C GLN A 10 -14.87 -5.15 42.64
N LEU A 11 -15.76 -5.09 43.64
CA LEU A 11 -16.83 -6.08 43.80
C LEU A 11 -17.82 -6.08 42.64
N THR A 12 -18.16 -4.92 42.07
CA THR A 12 -19.14 -4.80 40.99
C THR A 12 -18.59 -5.30 39.66
N LEU A 13 -17.31 -5.05 39.34
CA LEU A 13 -16.63 -5.67 38.19
C LEU A 13 -16.51 -7.20 38.36
N PHE A 14 -16.24 -7.68 39.59
CA PHE A 14 -16.21 -9.11 39.91
C PHE A 14 -17.60 -9.77 39.77
N LEU A 15 -18.66 -9.09 40.22
CA LEU A 15 -20.05 -9.53 40.10
C LEU A 15 -20.57 -9.47 38.66
N LEU A 16 -20.11 -8.50 37.85
CA LEU A 16 -20.42 -8.38 36.42
C LEU A 16 -19.71 -9.45 35.59
N ALA A 17 -18.46 -9.79 35.92
CA ALA A 17 -17.79 -10.96 35.35
C ALA A 17 -18.58 -12.26 35.61
N TRP A 18 -19.32 -12.33 36.72
CA TRP A 18 -20.17 -13.48 37.06
C TRP A 18 -21.53 -13.51 36.31
N PHE A 19 -22.05 -12.34 35.89
CA PHE A 19 -23.30 -12.23 35.14
C PHE A 19 -23.10 -12.29 33.61
N CYS A 20 -21.98 -11.77 33.09
CA CYS A 20 -21.65 -11.80 31.67
C CYS A 20 -21.07 -13.15 31.20
N LEU A 21 -20.57 -13.97 32.13
CA LEU A 21 -20.04 -15.31 31.86
C LEU A 21 -20.69 -16.31 32.82
N ARG A 22 -21.56 -17.21 32.32
CA ARG A 22 -21.78 -18.50 32.99
C ARG A 22 -21.95 -19.67 32.02
N PRO A 23 -21.39 -20.86 32.33
CA PRO A 23 -20.50 -21.20 33.44
C PRO A 23 -19.11 -21.70 32.99
N LEU A 24 -18.05 -21.16 33.61
CA LEU A 24 -16.88 -21.94 33.99
C LEU A 24 -17.11 -22.39 35.45
N ALA A 25 -16.81 -23.66 35.74
CA ALA A 25 -17.03 -24.29 37.04
C ALA A 25 -16.22 -23.63 38.18
N PRO A 26 -16.75 -23.59 39.42
CA PRO A 26 -16.07 -22.97 40.55
C PRO A 26 -14.94 -23.89 41.07
N GLY A 27 -13.69 -23.49 40.86
CA GLY A 27 -12.53 -24.25 41.36
C GLY A 27 -11.20 -23.50 41.53
N GLU A 28 -10.99 -22.31 40.92
CA GLU A 28 -9.65 -21.68 40.94
C GLU A 28 -9.65 -20.14 41.12
N LEU A 29 -10.47 -19.59 42.02
CA LEU A 29 -10.40 -18.15 42.35
C LEU A 29 -10.15 -17.95 43.84
N ALA A 30 -8.89 -18.08 44.25
CA ALA A 30 -8.42 -17.61 45.55
C ALA A 30 -8.08 -16.11 45.44
N LEU A 31 -8.76 -15.32 46.28
CA LEU A 31 -8.56 -13.88 46.49
C LEU A 31 -7.17 -13.60 47.09
N VAL A 32 -6.44 -12.65 46.52
CA VAL A 32 -5.38 -11.93 47.23
C VAL A 32 -5.63 -10.44 47.07
N HIS A 33 -5.89 -9.77 48.19
CA HIS A 33 -6.06 -8.33 48.29
C HIS A 33 -4.71 -7.60 48.15
N ALA A 34 -4.63 -6.65 47.23
CA ALA A 34 -3.69 -5.54 47.28
C ALA A 34 -4.37 -4.30 46.68
N GLY A 35 -4.62 -3.28 47.50
CA GLY A 35 -5.22 -2.02 47.05
C GLY A 35 -4.21 -1.17 46.27
N PRO A 36 -4.65 -0.38 45.27
CA PRO A 36 -3.73 0.50 44.55
C PRO A 36 -3.53 1.82 45.32
N THR A 37 -2.26 2.13 45.63
CA THR A 37 -1.81 3.50 45.82
C THR A 37 -1.68 4.16 44.45
N ALA A 38 -2.27 5.34 44.30
CA ALA A 38 -2.12 6.16 43.10
C ALA A 38 -0.65 6.55 42.94
N VAL A 39 -0.07 6.25 41.78
CA VAL A 39 1.22 6.83 41.36
C VAL A 39 0.96 7.56 40.06
N ALA A 40 1.28 8.86 40.08
CA ALA A 40 1.18 9.77 38.95
C ALA A 40 1.97 9.22 37.76
N ALA A 41 1.31 9.20 36.59
CA ALA A 41 1.92 8.82 35.32
C ALA A 41 2.99 9.86 34.94
N ALA A 42 4.26 9.45 34.97
CA ALA A 42 5.32 10.21 34.32
C ALA A 42 5.28 9.90 32.82
N SER A 43 5.07 10.94 32.02
CA SER A 43 5.16 10.92 30.56
C SER A 43 6.54 10.44 30.10
N THR A 44 6.61 9.38 29.30
CA THR A 44 7.79 9.00 28.52
C THR A 44 7.41 8.76 27.06
N PRO A 45 8.32 9.06 26.11
CA PRO A 45 8.00 9.12 24.69
C PRO A 45 7.83 7.74 24.06
N THR A 46 7.07 7.74 22.97
CA THR A 46 6.59 6.65 22.11
C THR A 46 7.68 5.91 21.32
N GLN A 47 8.62 5.24 22.00
CA GLN A 47 9.55 4.29 21.37
C GLN A 47 9.95 3.13 22.30
N THR A 48 9.06 2.21 22.69
CA THR A 48 9.48 1.05 23.54
C THR A 48 8.55 -0.18 23.52
N SER A 49 7.78 -0.47 22.46
CA SER A 49 7.04 -1.76 22.42
C SER A 49 7.98 -2.95 22.13
N GLU A 50 9.05 -2.75 21.35
CA GLU A 50 10.05 -3.79 21.07
C GLU A 50 11.04 -3.96 22.23
N SER A 51 11.43 -2.88 22.90
CA SER A 51 12.38 -2.93 24.02
C SER A 51 11.80 -3.53 25.31
N THR A 52 10.47 -3.70 25.39
CA THR A 52 9.78 -4.32 26.53
C THR A 52 9.64 -5.84 26.42
N GLU A 53 9.87 -6.45 25.25
CA GLU A 53 9.83 -7.92 25.11
C GLU A 53 10.87 -8.63 25.98
N LEU A 54 12.04 -8.01 26.13
CA LEU A 54 13.18 -8.55 26.86
C LEU A 54 13.26 -8.14 28.32
N ALA A 55 12.57 -7.06 28.71
CA ALA A 55 12.78 -6.42 30.01
C ALA A 55 12.33 -7.29 31.20
N PHE A 56 11.55 -8.35 30.97
CA PHE A 56 10.97 -9.17 32.04
C PHE A 56 10.93 -10.68 31.83
N SER A 57 11.58 -11.24 30.80
CA SER A 57 11.88 -12.67 30.84
C SER A 57 13.09 -12.86 31.75
N ILE A 58 12.86 -12.99 33.06
CA ILE A 58 13.83 -13.70 33.90
C ILE A 58 13.89 -15.10 33.32
N LEU A 59 14.82 -15.31 32.40
CA LEU A 59 15.05 -16.60 31.79
C LEU A 59 15.46 -17.57 32.91
N PRO A 60 15.04 -18.83 32.83
CA PRO A 60 15.17 -19.79 33.92
C PRO A 60 16.63 -19.92 34.35
N ASP A 61 16.88 -19.82 35.64
CA ASP A 61 18.21 -19.89 36.24
C ASP A 61 18.10 -20.47 37.64
N ASP A 62 18.65 -21.66 37.83
CA ASP A 62 18.67 -22.35 39.13
C ASP A 62 19.67 -21.71 40.12
N GLY A 63 20.43 -20.71 39.67
CA GLY A 63 21.41 -19.98 40.46
C GLY A 63 22.82 -20.57 40.39
N PRO A 64 23.74 -20.08 41.26
CA PRO A 64 25.10 -20.60 41.33
C PRO A 64 25.14 -22.08 41.68
N ARG A 65 26.06 -22.81 41.05
CA ARG A 65 26.25 -24.25 41.23
C ARG A 65 27.12 -24.50 42.44
N LEU A 66 26.66 -25.36 43.33
CA LEU A 66 27.42 -25.77 44.50
C LEU A 66 28.46 -26.80 44.07
N GLU A 67 29.64 -26.32 43.71
CA GLU A 67 30.80 -27.15 43.35
C GLU A 67 31.95 -26.97 44.34
N GLY A 68 32.85 -27.96 44.35
CA GLY A 68 33.93 -28.06 45.34
C GLY A 68 33.46 -28.69 46.64
N GLN A 69 34.40 -29.28 47.37
CA GLN A 69 34.16 -29.86 48.69
C GLN A 69 35.21 -29.33 49.66
N SER A 70 34.75 -28.89 50.83
CA SER A 70 35.59 -28.57 51.98
C SER A 70 34.83 -28.91 53.26
N GLN A 71 35.56 -29.24 54.32
CA GLN A 71 35.03 -29.43 55.68
C GLN A 71 35.55 -28.35 56.65
N GLY A 72 36.24 -27.32 56.12
CA GLY A 72 36.87 -26.26 56.89
C GLY A 72 35.96 -25.06 57.20
N MET A 73 36.57 -23.99 57.71
CA MET A 73 35.90 -22.73 58.02
C MET A 73 35.34 -22.01 56.78
N ASP A 74 35.90 -22.27 55.60
CA ASP A 74 35.35 -21.85 54.29
C ASP A 74 33.99 -22.48 54.01
N ALA A 75 33.82 -23.78 54.28
CA ALA A 75 32.54 -24.47 54.06
C ALA A 75 31.43 -23.90 54.94
N LEU A 76 31.74 -23.61 56.21
CA LEU A 76 30.81 -22.94 57.13
C LEU A 76 30.46 -21.53 56.63
N ALA A 77 31.47 -20.73 56.26
CA ALA A 77 31.26 -19.38 55.75
C ALA A 77 30.42 -19.38 54.45
N LEU A 78 30.65 -20.32 53.54
CA LEU A 78 29.85 -20.49 52.33
C LEU A 78 28.39 -20.83 52.68
N GLN A 79 28.17 -21.79 53.58
CA GLN A 79 26.83 -22.22 53.97
C GLN A 79 26.05 -21.09 54.68
N GLU A 80 26.68 -20.38 55.60
CA GLU A 80 26.10 -19.20 56.25
C GLU A 80 25.82 -18.09 55.22
N GLY A 81 26.72 -17.89 54.26
CA GLY A 81 26.55 -16.94 53.17
C GLY A 81 25.36 -17.27 52.28
N ILE A 82 25.17 -18.54 51.90
CA ILE A 82 24.02 -19.01 51.12
C ILE A 82 22.72 -18.81 51.90
N ASN A 83 22.72 -19.07 53.21
CA ASN A 83 21.55 -18.84 54.05
C ASN A 83 21.20 -17.34 54.12
N ALA A 84 22.18 -16.47 54.33
CA ALA A 84 22.00 -15.02 54.30
C ALA A 84 21.51 -14.53 52.93
N TYR A 85 22.05 -15.08 51.84
CA TYR A 85 21.60 -14.80 50.47
C TYR A 85 20.13 -15.17 50.27
N GLY A 86 19.71 -16.35 50.74
CA GLY A 86 18.32 -16.81 50.67
C GLY A 86 17.34 -15.95 51.48
N LYS A 87 17.81 -15.31 52.55
CA LYS A 87 17.03 -14.35 53.37
C LYS A 87 17.00 -12.93 52.79
N GLY A 88 17.78 -12.64 51.75
CA GLY A 88 17.93 -11.29 51.20
C GLY A 88 18.85 -10.37 52.03
N GLU A 89 19.67 -10.93 52.91
CA GLU A 89 20.62 -10.20 53.76
C GLU A 89 21.92 -9.92 52.96
N TRP A 90 21.82 -9.14 51.87
CA TRP A 90 22.91 -8.96 50.89
C TRP A 90 24.25 -8.52 51.50
N PRO A 91 24.31 -7.56 52.44
CA PRO A 91 25.59 -7.15 53.04
C PRO A 91 26.25 -8.25 53.87
N GLN A 92 25.45 -9.10 54.54
CA GLN A 92 25.95 -10.22 55.32
C GLN A 92 26.43 -11.35 54.40
N ALA A 93 25.64 -11.69 53.38
CA ALA A 93 26.00 -12.67 52.37
C ALA A 93 27.32 -12.28 51.67
N ARG A 94 27.45 -11.02 51.25
CA ARG A 94 28.66 -10.46 50.64
C ARG A 94 29.89 -10.67 51.52
N ARG A 95 29.83 -10.26 52.80
CA ARG A 95 30.95 -10.43 53.74
C ARG A 95 31.36 -11.88 53.92
N LEU A 96 30.38 -12.80 54.00
CA LEU A 96 30.64 -14.23 54.19
C LEU A 96 31.28 -14.87 52.96
N PHE A 97 30.83 -14.52 51.75
CA PHE A 97 31.46 -15.01 50.52
C PHE A 97 32.83 -14.35 50.27
N GLU A 98 33.00 -13.07 50.57
CA GLU A 98 34.31 -12.39 50.53
C GLU A 98 35.32 -13.05 51.47
N LYS A 99 34.87 -13.54 52.62
CA LYS A 99 35.71 -14.29 53.55
C LYS A 99 36.29 -15.55 52.90
N VAL A 100 35.47 -16.29 52.14
CA VAL A 100 35.94 -17.49 51.40
C VAL A 100 36.96 -17.10 50.33
N VAL A 101 36.64 -16.10 49.51
CA VAL A 101 37.48 -15.70 48.36
C VAL A 101 38.80 -15.04 48.80
N SER A 102 38.79 -14.19 49.83
CA SER A 102 39.97 -13.41 50.25
C SER A 102 40.87 -14.13 51.24
N GLN A 103 40.31 -14.90 52.17
CA GLN A 103 41.08 -15.55 53.24
C GLN A 103 41.50 -16.98 52.87
N GLN A 104 40.80 -17.62 51.91
CA GLN A 104 41.05 -19.00 51.49
C GLN A 104 40.99 -19.15 49.95
N PRO A 105 41.81 -18.41 49.18
CA PRO A 105 41.72 -18.37 47.71
C PRO A 105 41.96 -19.74 47.04
N GLU A 106 42.74 -20.62 47.66
CA GLU A 106 43.01 -21.98 47.16
C GLU A 106 41.89 -22.99 47.47
N SER A 107 40.83 -22.58 48.18
CA SER A 107 39.69 -23.45 48.46
C SER A 107 39.02 -23.92 47.17
N ALA A 108 38.62 -25.19 47.14
CA ALA A 108 37.79 -25.74 46.08
C ALA A 108 36.41 -25.05 45.99
N LEU A 109 36.00 -24.33 47.04
CA LEU A 109 34.73 -23.57 47.12
C LEU A 109 34.83 -22.15 46.55
N THR A 110 36.03 -21.67 46.21
CA THR A 110 36.25 -20.31 45.70
C THR A 110 35.41 -19.99 44.46
N PRO A 111 35.30 -20.86 43.42
CA PRO A 111 34.42 -20.62 42.27
C PRO A 111 32.95 -20.39 42.64
N THR A 112 32.44 -21.20 43.58
CA THR A 112 31.08 -21.10 44.10
C THR A 112 30.88 -19.76 44.84
N ALA A 113 31.78 -19.42 45.76
CA ALA A 113 31.72 -18.17 46.52
C ALA A 113 31.83 -16.92 45.62
N MET A 114 32.74 -16.93 44.63
CA MET A 114 32.87 -15.83 43.66
C MET A 114 31.58 -15.61 42.86
N THR A 115 30.90 -16.69 42.48
CA THR A 115 29.65 -16.62 41.72
C THR A 115 28.52 -16.06 42.57
N PHE A 116 28.43 -16.49 43.84
CA PHE A 116 27.49 -15.88 44.77
C PHE A 116 27.79 -14.40 45.06
N LEU A 117 29.05 -13.97 45.07
CA LEU A 117 29.38 -12.54 45.14
C LEU A 117 28.87 -11.76 43.93
N ALA A 118 29.03 -12.31 42.72
CA ALA A 118 28.51 -11.69 41.52
C ALA A 118 26.97 -11.55 41.58
N GLU A 119 26.26 -12.61 41.95
CA GLU A 119 24.80 -12.56 42.09
C GLU A 119 24.34 -11.68 43.27
N THR A 120 25.11 -11.61 44.36
CA THR A 120 24.82 -10.72 45.49
C THR A 120 24.91 -9.26 45.06
N ALA A 121 25.94 -8.89 44.28
CA ALA A 121 26.08 -7.55 43.75
C ALA A 121 24.87 -7.14 42.89
N LEU A 122 24.39 -8.05 42.01
CA LEU A 122 23.22 -7.82 41.16
C LEU A 122 21.90 -7.69 41.95
N LYS A 123 21.79 -8.35 43.11
CA LYS A 123 20.61 -8.29 43.97
C LYS A 123 20.61 -7.07 44.91
N GLU A 124 21.79 -6.62 45.33
CA GLU A 124 21.96 -5.50 46.26
C GLU A 124 21.62 -4.15 45.62
N SER A 125 21.94 -3.97 44.33
CA SER A 125 21.61 -2.75 43.59
C SER A 125 21.50 -3.03 42.10
N THR A 126 20.56 -2.35 41.43
CA THR A 126 20.42 -2.36 39.97
C THR A 126 21.35 -1.35 39.27
N SER A 127 22.23 -0.68 40.03
CA SER A 127 23.18 0.31 39.53
C SER A 127 24.17 -0.29 38.52
N ASN A 128 24.65 0.54 37.59
CA ASN A 128 25.66 0.13 36.62
C ASN A 128 26.97 -0.31 37.30
N GLY A 129 27.32 0.26 38.46
CA GLY A 129 28.52 -0.12 39.21
C GLY A 129 28.49 -1.58 39.66
N ASN A 130 27.40 -2.01 40.29
CA ASN A 130 27.22 -3.38 40.75
C ASN A 130 27.16 -4.39 39.59
N ARG A 131 26.60 -3.98 38.44
CA ARG A 131 26.58 -4.82 37.24
C ARG A 131 27.98 -5.03 36.66
N LEU A 132 28.80 -3.97 36.62
CA LEU A 132 30.20 -4.07 36.21
C LEU A 132 31.00 -4.94 37.18
N GLU A 133 30.76 -4.83 38.48
CA GLU A 133 31.35 -5.72 39.50
C GLU A 133 31.02 -7.19 39.21
N ALA A 134 29.75 -7.51 38.94
CA ALA A 134 29.34 -8.87 38.61
C ALA A 134 30.01 -9.38 37.32
N LEU A 135 30.06 -8.56 36.27
CA LEU A 135 30.73 -8.91 35.01
C LEU A 135 32.24 -9.17 35.22
N ASP A 136 32.92 -8.38 36.05
CA ASP A 136 34.34 -8.58 36.36
C ASP A 136 34.59 -9.89 37.12
N ARG A 137 33.71 -10.20 38.08
CA ARG A 137 33.77 -11.49 38.80
C ARG A 137 33.55 -12.67 37.87
N TYR A 138 32.60 -12.60 36.93
CA TYR A 138 32.39 -13.64 35.92
C TYR A 138 33.57 -13.77 34.95
N LYS A 139 34.18 -12.66 34.52
CA LYS A 139 35.40 -12.68 33.69
C LYS A 139 36.58 -13.31 34.42
N THR A 140 36.73 -13.00 35.70
CA THR A 140 37.76 -13.61 36.55
C THR A 140 37.54 -15.11 36.68
N LEU A 141 36.29 -15.55 36.90
CA LEU A 141 35.92 -16.95 36.97
C LEU A 141 36.25 -17.71 35.67
N LEU A 142 35.97 -17.12 34.51
CA LEU A 142 36.29 -17.68 33.20
C LEU A 142 37.80 -17.77 32.93
N ARG A 143 38.58 -16.83 33.46
CA ARG A 143 40.04 -16.77 33.28
C ARG A 143 40.76 -17.76 34.20
N ASP A 144 40.41 -17.73 35.48
CA ASP A 144 41.18 -18.41 36.54
C ASP A 144 40.65 -19.81 36.84
N TYR A 145 39.36 -20.07 36.56
CA TYR A 145 38.70 -21.35 36.82
C TYR A 145 37.92 -21.86 35.59
N PRO A 146 38.52 -21.98 34.39
CA PRO A 146 37.79 -22.29 33.15
C PRO A 146 37.03 -23.63 33.15
N GLN A 147 37.40 -24.58 34.02
CA GLN A 147 36.74 -25.89 34.13
C GLN A 147 35.57 -25.90 35.13
N SER A 148 35.38 -24.83 35.90
CA SER A 148 34.28 -24.68 36.86
C SER A 148 32.93 -24.74 36.13
N LEU A 149 31.96 -25.41 36.75
CA LEU A 149 30.58 -25.37 36.30
C LEU A 149 30.02 -23.95 36.38
N ASN A 150 30.44 -23.16 37.37
CA ASN A 150 30.06 -21.76 37.43
C ASN A 150 30.73 -20.90 36.36
N ALA A 151 31.93 -21.24 35.90
CA ALA A 151 32.54 -20.57 34.73
C ALA A 151 31.69 -20.81 33.48
N LYS A 152 31.25 -22.05 33.23
CA LYS A 152 30.31 -22.39 32.14
C LYS A 152 28.99 -21.61 32.25
N ARG A 153 28.43 -21.53 33.46
CA ARG A 153 27.24 -20.71 33.76
C ARG A 153 27.50 -19.22 33.47
N GLY A 154 28.68 -18.74 33.82
CA GLY A 154 29.11 -17.36 33.64
C GLY A 154 29.03 -16.86 32.20
N GLU A 155 29.29 -17.72 31.20
CA GLU A 155 29.25 -17.32 29.79
C GLU A 155 27.85 -16.82 29.37
N TRP A 156 26.80 -17.62 29.61
CA TRP A 156 25.43 -17.21 29.28
C TRP A 156 24.88 -16.20 30.30
N ARG A 157 25.34 -16.21 31.55
CA ARG A 157 24.88 -15.23 32.55
C ARG A 157 25.39 -13.82 32.25
N MET A 158 26.62 -13.69 31.75
CA MET A 158 27.13 -12.43 31.21
C MET A 158 26.30 -11.97 30.00
N ALA A 159 25.92 -12.91 29.12
CA ALA A 159 25.06 -12.61 27.97
C ALA A 159 23.68 -12.09 28.38
N ASP A 160 23.04 -12.66 29.42
CA ASP A 160 21.79 -12.12 29.99
C ASP A 160 21.97 -10.65 30.42
N LEU A 161 23.09 -10.32 31.07
CA LEU A 161 23.39 -8.96 31.53
C LEU A 161 23.56 -7.99 30.37
N TYR A 162 24.17 -8.42 29.26
CA TYR A 162 24.26 -7.61 28.04
C TYR A 162 22.90 -7.46 27.35
N LEU A 163 22.13 -8.54 27.25
CA LEU A 163 20.81 -8.54 26.64
C LEU A 163 19.86 -7.57 27.37
N SER A 164 19.88 -7.57 28.71
CA SER A 164 19.08 -6.66 29.54
C SER A 164 19.45 -5.19 29.38
N GLN A 165 20.65 -4.88 28.86
CA GLN A 165 21.11 -3.53 28.58
C GLN A 165 20.85 -3.11 27.12
N GLY A 166 20.31 -4.00 26.28
CA GLY A 166 20.15 -3.77 24.84
C GLY A 166 21.41 -4.04 24.00
N TRP A 167 22.44 -4.65 24.59
CA TRP A 167 23.72 -4.95 23.92
C TRP A 167 23.59 -6.31 23.21
N HIS A 168 22.76 -6.32 22.18
CA HIS A 168 22.29 -7.55 21.55
C HIS A 168 23.40 -8.33 20.82
N GLN A 169 24.39 -7.64 20.24
CA GLN A 169 25.49 -8.30 19.53
C GLN A 169 26.45 -9.00 20.50
N GLU A 170 26.79 -8.34 21.60
CA GLU A 170 27.63 -8.88 22.67
C GLU A 170 26.94 -10.06 23.36
N ALA A 171 25.63 -9.93 23.61
CA ALA A 171 24.82 -11.02 24.13
C ALA A 171 24.80 -12.22 23.17
N GLN A 172 24.57 -11.99 21.87
CA GLN A 172 24.58 -13.06 20.86
C GLN A 172 25.92 -13.82 20.85
N SER A 173 27.04 -13.10 20.80
CA SER A 173 28.37 -13.70 20.77
C SER A 173 28.67 -14.57 22.00
N LEU A 174 28.29 -14.09 23.20
CA LEU A 174 28.51 -14.84 24.43
C LEU A 174 27.59 -16.05 24.55
N TYR A 175 26.34 -15.97 24.10
CA TYR A 175 25.47 -17.15 24.06
C TYR A 175 25.95 -18.19 23.06
N GLU A 176 26.41 -17.78 21.87
CA GLU A 176 26.97 -18.71 20.88
C GLU A 176 28.22 -19.42 21.41
N ARG A 177 29.07 -18.70 22.13
CA ARG A 177 30.22 -19.27 22.83
C ARG A 177 29.79 -20.24 23.94
N ALA A 178 28.81 -19.86 24.77
CA ALA A 178 28.29 -20.73 25.81
C ALA A 178 27.70 -22.03 25.24
N LEU A 179 27.01 -21.93 24.10
CA LEU A 179 26.44 -23.07 23.38
C LEU A 179 27.53 -23.97 22.78
N SER A 180 28.58 -23.40 22.17
CA SER A 180 29.63 -24.20 21.53
C SER A 180 30.42 -25.06 22.52
N HIS A 181 30.64 -24.55 23.74
CA HIS A 181 31.31 -25.29 24.81
C HIS A 181 30.41 -26.33 25.52
N ASN A 182 29.09 -26.14 25.48
CA ASN A 182 28.15 -26.86 26.35
C ASN A 182 26.91 -27.41 25.62
N ALA A 183 27.01 -27.70 24.32
CA ALA A 183 25.87 -27.97 23.43
C ALA A 183 24.86 -29.06 23.89
N GLN A 184 25.32 -30.05 24.67
CA GLN A 184 24.49 -31.16 25.17
C GLN A 184 24.22 -31.07 26.69
N SER A 185 24.46 -29.92 27.32
CA SER A 185 24.21 -29.72 28.74
C SER A 185 23.05 -28.75 28.98
N PRO A 186 22.52 -28.68 30.21
CA PRO A 186 21.54 -27.66 30.59
C PRO A 186 22.01 -26.22 30.33
N ASP A 187 23.32 -25.94 30.37
CA ASP A 187 23.86 -24.62 29.97
C ASP A 187 23.71 -24.35 28.48
N GLY A 188 23.93 -25.37 27.64
CA GLY A 188 23.74 -25.25 26.21
C GLY A 188 22.28 -24.96 25.88
N GLU A 189 21.35 -25.66 26.51
CA GLU A 189 19.91 -25.39 26.36
C GLU A 189 19.55 -23.96 26.83
N ARG A 190 20.13 -23.52 27.95
CA ARG A 190 19.91 -22.17 28.48
C ARG A 190 20.52 -21.07 27.62
N ALA A 191 21.69 -21.32 27.03
CA ALA A 191 22.32 -20.43 26.06
C ALA A 191 21.48 -20.35 24.78
N LEU A 192 21.02 -21.50 24.26
CA LEU A 192 20.14 -21.56 23.08
C LEU A 192 18.83 -20.81 23.30
N LEU A 193 18.25 -20.89 24.49
CA LEU A 193 17.09 -20.07 24.87
C LEU A 193 17.42 -18.57 24.77
N GLY A 194 18.58 -18.16 25.30
CA GLY A 194 19.09 -16.80 25.20
C GLY A 194 19.29 -16.33 23.75
N ILE A 195 19.83 -17.18 22.88
CA ILE A 195 19.96 -16.90 21.43
C ILE A 195 18.60 -16.61 20.81
N GLY A 196 17.58 -17.42 21.11
CA GLY A 196 16.22 -17.22 20.59
C GLY A 196 15.63 -15.87 21.00
N TYR A 197 15.80 -15.47 22.26
CA TYR A 197 15.33 -14.16 22.72
C TYR A 197 16.17 -12.99 22.19
N THR A 198 17.48 -13.17 22.02
CA THR A 198 18.32 -12.17 21.34
C THR A 198 17.92 -12.01 19.87
N ALA A 199 17.54 -13.09 19.18
CA ALA A 199 17.05 -13.03 17.82
C ALA A 199 15.70 -12.29 17.72
N LEU A 200 14.78 -12.50 18.66
CA LEU A 200 13.56 -11.67 18.79
C LEU A 200 13.92 -10.19 18.95
N ALA A 201 14.81 -9.86 19.87
CA ALA A 201 15.23 -8.48 20.11
C ALA A 201 15.84 -7.78 18.90
N LEU A 202 16.53 -8.54 18.05
CA LEU A 202 17.14 -8.06 16.80
C LEU A 202 16.15 -8.00 15.61
N GLY A 203 14.88 -8.34 15.82
CA GLY A 203 13.88 -8.43 14.75
C GLY A 203 14.09 -9.62 13.80
N ARG A 204 14.94 -10.59 14.16
CA ARG A 204 15.23 -11.79 13.37
C ARG A 204 14.23 -12.89 13.72
N TRP A 205 12.96 -12.65 13.40
CA TRP A 205 11.84 -13.50 13.80
C TRP A 205 11.94 -14.94 13.31
N ARG A 206 12.51 -15.15 12.11
CA ARG A 206 12.69 -16.48 11.53
C ARG A 206 13.79 -17.27 12.22
N ASP A 207 14.88 -16.60 12.61
CA ASP A 207 15.97 -17.23 13.35
C ASP A 207 15.50 -17.61 14.76
N ALA A 208 14.73 -16.72 15.41
CA ALA A 208 14.09 -16.99 16.70
C ALA A 208 13.19 -18.23 16.64
N GLU A 209 12.32 -18.33 15.62
CA GLU A 209 11.47 -19.49 15.39
C GLU A 209 12.28 -20.79 15.31
N LEU A 210 13.28 -20.85 14.42
CA LEU A 210 14.12 -22.04 14.24
C LEU A 210 14.84 -22.42 15.54
N THR A 211 15.34 -21.43 16.27
CA THR A 211 16.06 -21.62 17.54
C THR A 211 15.14 -22.20 18.62
N PHE A 212 13.93 -21.66 18.78
CA PHE A 212 12.97 -22.17 19.76
C PHE A 212 12.40 -23.54 19.38
N GLU A 213 12.20 -23.83 18.10
CA GLU A 213 11.80 -25.17 17.65
C GLU A 213 12.87 -26.22 17.93
N ASP A 214 14.13 -25.90 17.64
CA ASP A 214 15.26 -26.78 17.95
C ASP A 214 15.39 -27.03 19.46
N LEU A 215 15.31 -25.96 20.26
CA LEU A 215 15.35 -26.06 21.71
C LEU A 215 14.22 -26.94 22.28
N ARG A 216 12.99 -26.81 21.75
CA ARG A 216 11.84 -27.64 22.18
C ARG A 216 11.98 -29.12 21.82
N LYS A 217 12.75 -29.45 20.78
CA LYS A 217 13.05 -30.84 20.40
C LYS A 217 14.12 -31.46 21.29
N ARG A 218 15.07 -30.65 21.78
CA ARG A 218 16.21 -31.11 22.58
C ARG A 218 15.94 -31.13 24.07
N SER A 219 15.26 -30.11 24.59
CA SER A 219 15.09 -29.93 26.03
C SER A 219 13.94 -30.77 26.58
N SER A 220 14.20 -31.43 27.71
CA SER A 220 13.15 -32.01 28.57
C SER A 220 12.85 -31.15 29.80
N HIS A 221 13.53 -30.01 29.98
CA HIS A 221 13.41 -29.17 31.16
C HIS A 221 12.17 -28.27 31.08
N ASP A 222 11.27 -28.39 32.05
CA ASP A 222 9.91 -27.84 31.95
C ASP A 222 9.87 -26.31 31.86
N GLN A 223 10.73 -25.59 32.60
CA GLN A 223 10.80 -24.12 32.51
C GLN A 223 11.39 -23.65 31.17
N ILE A 224 12.40 -24.34 30.64
CA ILE A 224 13.00 -24.01 29.35
C ILE A 224 11.98 -24.24 28.24
N LEU A 225 11.22 -25.35 28.31
CA LEU A 225 10.12 -25.63 27.38
C LEU A 225 9.02 -24.56 27.44
N LEU A 226 8.66 -24.07 28.62
CA LEU A 226 7.72 -22.95 28.77
C LEU A 226 8.22 -21.71 28.04
N HIS A 227 9.43 -21.25 28.36
CA HIS A 227 9.98 -20.04 27.77
C HIS A 227 10.19 -20.18 26.25
N ALA A 228 10.67 -21.33 25.79
CA ALA A 228 10.80 -21.61 24.36
C ALA A 228 9.44 -21.63 23.64
N THR A 229 8.39 -22.17 24.28
CA THR A 229 7.04 -22.19 23.70
C THR A 229 6.45 -20.78 23.60
N VAL A 230 6.62 -19.94 24.63
CA VAL A 230 6.18 -18.55 24.61
C VAL A 230 7.01 -17.71 23.62
N GLY A 231 8.32 -17.92 23.57
CA GLY A 231 9.20 -17.27 22.59
C GLY A 231 8.86 -17.64 21.14
N LEU A 232 8.52 -18.90 20.89
CA LEU A 232 8.03 -19.36 19.59
C LEU A 232 6.67 -18.74 19.25
N ALA A 233 5.75 -18.65 20.21
CA ALA A 233 4.47 -17.97 20.02
C ALA A 233 4.65 -16.49 19.63
N SER A 234 5.54 -15.78 20.33
CA SER A 234 5.92 -14.40 20.00
C SER A 234 6.58 -14.29 18.61
N SER A 235 7.42 -15.26 18.24
CA SER A 235 8.05 -15.31 16.91
C SER A 235 7.00 -15.42 15.80
N PHE A 236 6.01 -16.31 15.94
CA PHE A 236 4.90 -16.44 15.00
C PHE A 236 4.03 -15.19 14.95
N PHE A 237 3.78 -14.55 16.10
CA PHE A 237 2.99 -13.33 16.19
C PHE A 237 3.61 -12.20 15.35
N HIS A 238 4.92 -11.96 15.50
CA HIS A 238 5.64 -10.95 14.71
C HIS A 238 5.69 -11.25 13.22
N GLN A 239 5.71 -12.54 12.85
CA GLN A 239 5.58 -12.99 11.45
C GLN A 239 4.15 -12.90 10.90
N ARG A 240 3.17 -12.39 11.67
CA ARG A 240 1.73 -12.35 11.31
C ARG A 240 1.10 -13.73 11.10
N ARG A 241 1.73 -14.79 11.62
CA ARG A 241 1.21 -16.17 11.59
C ARG A 241 0.31 -16.42 12.79
N ILE A 242 -0.87 -15.80 12.79
CA ILE A 242 -1.77 -15.72 13.96
C ILE A 242 -2.26 -17.10 14.40
N GLN A 243 -2.56 -18.02 13.48
CA GLN A 243 -2.99 -19.38 13.85
C GLN A 243 -1.88 -20.16 14.58
N ASP A 244 -0.63 -20.06 14.11
CA ASP A 244 0.50 -20.75 14.72
C ASP A 244 0.84 -20.16 16.09
N ALA A 245 0.78 -18.83 16.22
CA ALA A 245 0.95 -18.13 17.49
C ALA A 245 -0.13 -18.56 18.51
N SER A 246 -1.39 -18.64 18.07
CA SER A 246 -2.52 -19.10 18.87
C SER A 246 -2.29 -20.51 19.41
N ALA A 247 -1.89 -21.45 18.56
CA ALA A 247 -1.62 -22.83 18.97
C ALA A 247 -0.54 -22.93 20.05
N MET A 248 0.51 -22.11 19.95
CA MET A 248 1.59 -22.12 20.96
C MET A 248 1.18 -21.44 22.27
N TYR A 249 0.41 -20.35 22.22
CA TYR A 249 -0.14 -19.73 23.44
C TYR A 249 -1.19 -20.63 24.10
N ASP A 250 -2.04 -21.32 23.34
CA ASP A 250 -2.98 -22.32 23.84
C ASP A 250 -2.25 -23.43 24.60
N LEU A 251 -1.18 -23.97 23.99
CA LEU A 251 -0.34 -24.98 24.61
C LEU A 251 0.27 -24.45 25.92
N ALA A 252 0.81 -23.23 25.89
CA ALA A 252 1.42 -22.62 27.07
C ALA A 252 0.39 -22.38 28.19
N TYR A 253 -0.81 -21.92 27.86
CA TYR A 253 -1.88 -21.67 28.83
C TYR A 253 -2.41 -22.98 29.44
N ARG A 254 -2.51 -24.06 28.66
CA ARG A 254 -2.97 -25.37 29.15
C ARG A 254 -1.93 -26.07 30.03
N ARG A 255 -0.65 -26.03 29.64
CA ARG A 255 0.42 -26.73 30.37
C ARG A 255 0.96 -25.92 31.56
N TRP A 256 1.07 -24.60 31.42
CA TRP A 256 1.63 -23.69 32.43
C TRP A 256 0.70 -22.49 32.72
N PRO A 257 -0.55 -22.74 33.16
CA PRO A 257 -1.56 -21.69 33.33
C PRO A 257 -1.11 -20.58 34.28
N LYS A 258 -0.47 -20.93 35.41
CA LYS A 258 0.01 -19.95 36.38
C LYS A 258 1.10 -19.05 35.78
N SER A 259 2.07 -19.64 35.09
CA SER A 259 3.18 -18.89 34.50
C SER A 259 2.72 -17.96 33.39
N LEU A 260 1.77 -18.38 32.54
CA LEU A 260 1.23 -17.50 31.50
C LEU A 260 0.41 -16.35 32.11
N ARG A 261 -0.40 -16.62 33.14
CA ARG A 261 -1.15 -15.58 33.86
C ARG A 261 -0.23 -14.55 34.52
N MET A 262 0.96 -14.98 34.97
CA MET A 262 1.97 -14.10 35.60
C MET A 262 2.79 -13.29 34.58
N ASN A 263 2.61 -13.52 33.27
CA ASN A 263 3.25 -12.76 32.21
C ASN A 263 2.22 -11.86 31.52
N PRO A 264 2.16 -10.55 31.84
CA PRO A 264 1.16 -9.65 31.29
C PRO A 264 1.25 -9.58 29.76
N LEU A 265 2.44 -9.46 29.20
CA LEU A 265 2.64 -9.36 27.75
C LEU A 265 2.12 -10.60 27.01
N ALA A 266 2.48 -11.81 27.49
CA ALA A 266 2.03 -13.06 26.89
C ALA A 266 0.51 -13.22 27.02
N LEU A 267 -0.06 -12.88 28.18
CA LEU A 267 -1.50 -12.94 28.43
C LEU A 267 -2.27 -11.96 27.53
N GLY A 268 -1.81 -10.72 27.40
CA GLY A 268 -2.43 -9.69 26.55
C GLY A 268 -2.37 -10.03 25.07
N ARG A 269 -1.23 -10.58 24.59
CA ARG A 269 -1.09 -11.08 23.21
C ARG A 269 -2.01 -12.25 22.95
N TYR A 270 -2.03 -13.23 23.84
CA TYR A 270 -2.93 -14.37 23.73
C TYR A 270 -4.38 -13.92 23.67
N ALA A 271 -4.81 -13.01 24.56
CA ALA A 271 -6.15 -12.44 24.55
C ALA A 271 -6.49 -11.74 23.22
N SER A 272 -5.55 -10.93 22.70
CA SER A 272 -5.72 -10.21 21.44
C SER A 272 -5.83 -11.15 20.24
N ILE A 273 -4.96 -12.17 20.16
CA ILE A 273 -4.99 -13.21 19.12
C ILE A 273 -6.32 -13.96 19.13
N GLN A 274 -6.85 -14.30 20.31
CA GLN A 274 -8.14 -15.00 20.40
C GLN A 274 -9.29 -14.15 19.85
N LEU A 275 -9.30 -12.83 20.10
CA LEU A 275 -10.28 -11.93 19.50
C LEU A 275 -10.09 -11.79 17.98
N ASP A 276 -8.85 -11.68 17.51
CA ASP A 276 -8.54 -11.59 16.08
C ASP A 276 -8.95 -12.87 15.32
N LEU A 277 -9.01 -14.02 16.00
CA LEU A 277 -9.54 -15.30 15.51
C LEU A 277 -11.05 -15.48 15.73
N HIS A 278 -11.77 -14.44 16.18
CA HIS A 278 -13.20 -14.45 16.49
C HIS A 278 -13.62 -15.41 17.63
N HIS A 279 -12.68 -15.81 18.50
CA HIS A 279 -12.96 -16.56 19.72
C HIS A 279 -13.38 -15.61 20.87
N GLU A 280 -14.48 -14.91 20.65
CA GLU A 280 -14.96 -13.80 21.48
C GLU A 280 -15.03 -14.11 22.98
N VAL A 281 -15.59 -15.26 23.37
CA VAL A 281 -15.79 -15.62 24.78
C VAL A 281 -14.44 -15.78 25.49
N LEU A 282 -13.51 -16.52 24.88
CA LEU A 282 -12.19 -16.76 25.44
C LEU A 282 -11.36 -15.48 25.47
N GLY A 283 -11.33 -14.72 24.36
CA GLY A 283 -10.60 -13.47 24.26
C GLY A 283 -11.05 -12.44 25.31
N ARG A 284 -12.36 -12.22 25.47
CA ARG A 284 -12.90 -11.32 26.50
C ARG A 284 -12.55 -11.78 27.92
N GLY A 285 -12.64 -13.09 28.18
CA GLY A 285 -12.27 -13.66 29.47
C GLY A 285 -10.80 -13.41 29.81
N LEU A 286 -9.90 -13.56 28.83
CA LEU A 286 -8.47 -13.30 28.99
C LEU A 286 -8.17 -11.81 29.16
N LEU A 287 -8.86 -10.91 28.45
CA LEU A 287 -8.71 -9.45 28.65
C LEU A 287 -9.15 -9.02 30.06
N LEU A 288 -10.26 -9.56 30.55
CA LEU A 288 -10.71 -9.33 31.92
C LEU A 288 -9.71 -9.89 32.94
N GLN A 289 -9.18 -11.09 32.69
CA GLN A 289 -8.15 -11.69 33.53
C GLN A 289 -6.88 -10.82 33.56
N PHE A 290 -6.45 -10.31 32.41
CA PHE A 290 -5.33 -9.38 32.32
C PHE A 290 -5.58 -8.14 33.19
N TYR A 291 -6.73 -7.49 33.03
CA TYR A 291 -7.05 -6.28 33.78
C TYR A 291 -7.12 -6.53 35.30
N ASN A 292 -7.69 -7.66 35.72
CA ASN A 292 -7.79 -8.02 37.13
C ASN A 292 -6.42 -8.28 37.78
N LEU A 293 -5.46 -8.83 37.03
CA LEU A 293 -4.11 -9.09 37.52
C LEU A 293 -3.21 -7.85 37.41
N TYR A 294 -3.45 -7.01 36.40
CA TYR A 294 -2.56 -5.92 36.01
C TYR A 294 -3.30 -4.60 35.74
N PRO A 295 -4.10 -4.07 36.69
CA PRO A 295 -4.93 -2.88 36.45
C PRO A 295 -4.12 -1.59 36.22
N ALA A 296 -2.90 -1.53 36.74
CA ALA A 296 -1.98 -0.40 36.60
C ALA A 296 -0.97 -0.57 35.43
N HIS A 297 -1.08 -1.63 34.64
CA HIS A 297 -0.18 -1.83 33.50
C HIS A 297 -0.42 -0.80 32.40
N GLN A 298 0.64 -0.39 31.70
CA GLN A 298 0.57 0.64 30.66
C GLN A 298 -0.44 0.30 29.52
N GLU A 299 -0.63 -0.98 29.24
CA GLU A 299 -1.56 -1.47 28.21
C GLU A 299 -2.99 -1.71 28.72
N ALA A 300 -3.29 -1.45 30.00
CA ALA A 300 -4.60 -1.76 30.58
C ALA A 300 -5.75 -1.05 29.87
N SER A 301 -5.59 0.23 29.52
CA SER A 301 -6.61 0.99 28.78
C SER A 301 -6.85 0.44 27.37
N ALA A 302 -5.80 -0.05 26.70
CA ALA A 302 -5.90 -0.67 25.38
C ALA A 302 -6.62 -2.03 25.43
N MET A 303 -6.32 -2.85 26.44
CA MET A 303 -6.99 -4.13 26.66
C MET A 303 -8.48 -3.94 26.99
N LEU A 304 -8.82 -2.95 27.81
CA LEU A 304 -10.21 -2.60 28.11
C LEU A 304 -10.94 -2.08 26.87
N LEU A 305 -10.28 -1.28 26.03
CA LEU A 305 -10.88 -0.78 24.80
C LEU A 305 -11.22 -1.92 23.84
N ARG A 306 -10.29 -2.86 23.63
CA ARG A 306 -10.54 -4.08 22.84
C ARG A 306 -11.70 -4.90 23.38
N LEU A 307 -11.82 -5.02 24.71
CA LEU A 307 -12.95 -5.68 25.36
C LEU A 307 -14.27 -4.98 25.05
N ALA A 308 -14.30 -3.65 25.16
CA ALA A 308 -15.50 -2.84 24.87
C ALA A 308 -15.92 -2.94 23.39
N ASP A 309 -14.96 -2.88 22.46
CA ASP A 309 -15.21 -3.02 21.02
C ASP A 309 -15.81 -4.37 20.67
N SER A 310 -15.22 -5.43 21.23
CA SER A 310 -15.68 -6.81 21.07
C SER A 310 -17.11 -6.96 21.59
N LEU A 311 -17.44 -6.39 22.76
CA LEU A 311 -18.81 -6.38 23.30
C LEU A 311 -19.78 -5.62 22.40
N GLN A 312 -19.38 -4.46 21.86
CA GLN A 312 -20.21 -3.68 20.93
C GLN A 312 -20.49 -4.47 19.64
N ALA A 313 -19.46 -5.09 19.06
CA ALA A 313 -19.57 -5.91 17.86
C ALA A 313 -20.54 -7.09 18.06
N SER A 314 -20.51 -7.73 19.23
CA SER A 314 -21.47 -8.77 19.62
C SER A 314 -22.81 -8.27 20.17
N LYS A 315 -23.11 -6.96 20.03
CA LYS A 315 -24.37 -6.34 20.44
C LYS A 315 -24.68 -6.42 21.94
N PHE A 316 -23.67 -6.65 22.79
CA PHE A 316 -23.79 -6.51 24.25
C PHE A 316 -23.65 -5.03 24.66
N LEU A 317 -24.57 -4.21 24.17
CA LEU A 317 -24.47 -2.74 24.22
C LEU A 317 -24.35 -2.16 25.63
N PRO A 318 -25.10 -2.62 26.65
CA PRO A 318 -24.95 -2.08 28.02
C PRO A 318 -23.56 -2.34 28.62
N SER A 319 -22.97 -3.50 28.32
CA SER A 319 -21.62 -3.84 28.78
C SER A 319 -20.57 -3.02 28.04
N ALA A 320 -20.71 -2.85 26.71
CA ALA A 320 -19.83 -1.99 25.94
C ALA A 320 -19.87 -0.53 26.42
N GLU A 321 -21.06 0.01 26.66
CA GLU A 321 -21.26 1.36 27.20
C GLU A 321 -20.55 1.53 28.55
N LEU A 322 -20.69 0.54 29.44
CA LEU A 322 -20.02 0.54 30.75
C LEU A 322 -18.50 0.62 30.61
N PHE A 323 -17.89 -0.24 29.77
CA PHE A 323 -16.44 -0.24 29.62
C PHE A 323 -15.92 1.01 28.92
N TYR A 324 -16.61 1.53 27.90
CA TYR A 324 -16.21 2.82 27.29
C TYR A 324 -16.28 3.97 28.30
N GLY A 325 -17.36 4.07 29.08
CA GLY A 325 -17.50 5.07 30.13
C GLY A 325 -16.42 4.93 31.21
N PHE A 326 -16.10 3.69 31.59
CA PHE A 326 -15.03 3.41 32.54
C PHE A 326 -13.67 3.91 32.03
N ILE A 327 -13.34 3.61 30.76
CA ILE A 327 -12.07 4.05 30.15
C ILE A 327 -12.01 5.57 30.09
N ALA A 328 -13.07 6.22 29.61
CA ALA A 328 -13.14 7.69 29.51
C ALA A 328 -12.95 8.39 30.87
N ALA A 329 -13.50 7.81 31.96
CA ALA A 329 -13.41 8.39 33.30
C ALA A 329 -12.07 8.15 34.00
N HIS A 330 -11.46 6.97 33.82
CA HIS A 330 -10.28 6.56 34.60
C HIS A 330 -8.96 6.73 33.86
N TYR A 331 -9.00 6.90 32.54
CA TYR A 331 -7.83 7.05 31.68
C TYR A 331 -7.89 8.30 30.82
N GLY A 332 -8.52 9.38 31.30
CA GLY A 332 -8.86 10.58 30.51
C GLY A 332 -7.72 11.26 29.75
N GLU A 333 -6.46 11.07 30.17
CA GLU A 333 -5.27 11.58 29.46
C GLU A 333 -4.75 10.66 28.35
N SER A 334 -5.31 9.45 28.21
CA SER A 334 -4.87 8.44 27.23
C SER A 334 -5.58 8.58 25.87
N HIS A 335 -4.88 8.20 24.80
CA HIS A 335 -5.47 8.10 23.46
C HIS A 335 -6.70 7.17 23.44
N GLN A 336 -6.65 6.08 24.20
CA GLN A 336 -7.76 5.12 24.32
C GLN A 336 -9.01 5.73 24.95
N ALA A 337 -8.89 6.71 25.85
CA ALA A 337 -10.04 7.39 26.43
C ALA A 337 -10.75 8.33 25.45
N ALA A 338 -10.00 9.05 24.61
CA ALA A 338 -10.60 9.86 23.56
C ALA A 338 -11.37 8.98 22.55
N LEU A 339 -10.80 7.85 22.17
CA LEU A 339 -11.45 6.86 21.30
C LEU A 339 -12.68 6.21 21.96
N ALA A 340 -12.58 5.84 23.25
CA ALA A 340 -13.71 5.35 24.03
C ALA A 340 -14.84 6.40 24.11
N THR A 341 -14.50 7.68 24.20
CA THR A 341 -15.47 8.80 24.23
C THR A 341 -16.21 8.92 22.91
N VAL A 342 -15.51 8.82 21.77
CA VAL A 342 -16.12 8.80 20.42
C VAL A 342 -17.11 7.63 20.29
N ARG A 343 -16.69 6.43 20.70
CA ARG A 343 -17.50 5.21 20.59
C ARG A 343 -18.70 5.24 21.52
N LEU A 344 -18.52 5.74 22.74
CA LEU A 344 -19.59 5.96 23.71
C LEU A 344 -20.64 6.93 23.20
N ALA A 345 -20.23 8.10 22.69
CA ALA A 345 -21.14 9.11 22.16
C ALA A 345 -21.94 8.58 20.96
N THR A 346 -21.27 7.84 20.07
CA THR A 346 -21.91 7.21 18.90
C THR A 346 -22.93 6.16 19.33
N LEU A 347 -22.56 5.27 20.25
CA LEU A 347 -23.46 4.24 20.79
C LEU A 347 -24.71 4.85 21.45
N ARG A 348 -24.55 5.93 22.21
CA ARG A 348 -25.66 6.61 22.89
C ARG A 348 -26.62 7.28 21.92
N VAL A 349 -26.09 7.96 20.89
CA VAL A 349 -26.95 8.63 19.89
C VAL A 349 -27.75 7.61 19.08
N GLU A 350 -27.14 6.46 18.72
CA GLU A 350 -27.81 5.37 18.02
C GLU A 350 -28.96 4.79 18.86
N GLN A 351 -28.72 4.52 20.15
CA GLN A 351 -29.75 4.02 21.06
C GLN A 351 -30.92 5.00 21.22
N LYS A 352 -30.63 6.30 21.34
CA LYS A 352 -31.67 7.33 21.44
C LYS A 352 -32.51 7.41 20.17
N VAL A 353 -31.87 7.40 18.99
CA VAL A 353 -32.58 7.41 17.70
C VAL A 353 -33.48 6.18 17.57
N ALA A 354 -33.00 5.00 17.99
CA ALA A 354 -33.80 3.78 18.00
C ALA A 354 -34.96 3.82 19.01
N ALA A 355 -34.79 4.49 20.16
CA ALA A 355 -35.82 4.61 21.20
C ALA A 355 -36.91 5.66 20.89
N GLY A 356 -36.61 6.65 20.04
CA GLY A 356 -37.54 7.73 19.71
C GLY A 356 -37.89 8.58 20.93
N ASN A 357 -39.19 8.80 21.19
CA ASN A 357 -39.69 9.57 22.34
C ASN A 357 -39.79 8.73 23.64
N ASN A 358 -39.45 7.44 23.60
CA ASN A 358 -39.47 6.62 24.79
C ASN A 358 -38.28 6.98 25.69
N PRO A 359 -38.48 7.16 27.01
CA PRO A 359 -37.38 7.41 27.91
C PRO A 359 -36.46 6.20 27.88
N VAL A 360 -35.21 6.41 27.42
CA VAL A 360 -34.15 5.40 27.52
C VAL A 360 -33.98 5.11 29.00
N THR A 361 -34.43 3.94 29.46
CA THR A 361 -34.31 3.56 30.87
C THR A 361 -32.84 3.63 31.26
N ARG A 362 -32.54 4.36 32.34
CA ARG A 362 -31.20 4.49 32.90
C ARG A 362 -30.56 3.10 33.01
N ASN A 363 -29.62 2.79 32.14
CA ASN A 363 -28.83 1.57 32.28
C ASN A 363 -28.05 1.65 33.59
N THR A 364 -27.88 0.52 34.26
CA THR A 364 -27.17 0.35 35.53
C THR A 364 -25.78 1.00 35.55
N ALA A 365 -25.15 1.18 34.39
CA ALA A 365 -23.89 1.91 34.22
C ALA A 365 -23.97 3.40 34.62
N GLY A 366 -25.06 4.11 34.29
CA GLY A 366 -25.29 5.50 34.70
C GLY A 366 -25.76 5.66 36.16
N LEU A 367 -26.02 4.54 36.84
CA LEU A 367 -26.31 4.48 38.27
C LEU A 367 -25.08 4.08 39.11
N MET A 368 -24.09 3.39 38.50
CA MET A 368 -22.87 2.93 39.18
C MET A 368 -21.70 3.92 39.12
N TYR A 369 -21.68 4.82 38.14
CA TYR A 369 -20.68 5.88 38.00
C TYR A 369 -21.41 7.22 37.91
N ASP A 370 -20.97 8.23 38.67
CA ASP A 370 -21.52 9.60 38.81
C ASP A 370 -21.44 10.44 37.51
N HIS A 371 -21.66 9.81 36.35
CA HIS A 371 -21.92 10.49 35.10
C HIS A 371 -23.42 10.36 34.83
N PRO A 372 -24.23 11.39 35.16
CA PRO A 372 -25.63 11.39 34.76
C PRO A 372 -25.68 11.15 33.25
N SER A 373 -26.42 10.15 32.79
CA SER A 373 -26.70 9.96 31.36
C SER A 373 -27.31 11.27 30.86
N PRO A 374 -26.56 12.14 30.17
CA PRO A 374 -27.17 13.31 29.59
C PRO A 374 -28.08 12.76 28.50
N ASP A 375 -29.29 13.29 28.40
CA ASP A 375 -30.13 13.03 27.25
C ASP A 375 -29.45 13.66 26.03
N GLN A 376 -28.48 12.96 25.43
CA GLN A 376 -27.61 13.52 24.41
C GLN A 376 -28.44 13.79 23.16
N SER A 377 -28.71 15.05 22.84
CA SER A 377 -29.38 15.38 21.60
C SER A 377 -28.46 15.10 20.42
N VAL A 378 -29.03 14.93 19.21
CA VAL A 378 -28.23 14.82 17.98
C VAL A 378 -27.34 16.05 17.79
N ALA A 379 -27.82 17.24 18.17
CA ALA A 379 -27.05 18.48 18.12
C ALA A 379 -25.85 18.45 19.08
N ASP A 380 -26.04 17.98 20.32
CA ASP A 380 -24.95 17.86 21.30
C ASP A 380 -23.92 16.82 20.86
N TYR A 381 -24.38 15.71 20.27
CA TYR A 381 -23.52 14.70 19.65
C TYR A 381 -22.65 15.32 18.55
N LEU A 382 -23.26 15.98 17.56
CA LEU A 382 -22.51 16.59 16.46
C LEU A 382 -21.50 17.62 16.97
N LYS A 383 -21.88 18.46 17.93
CA LYS A 383 -21.00 19.45 18.55
C LYS A 383 -19.82 18.79 19.29
N GLN A 384 -20.09 17.74 20.05
CA GLN A 384 -19.05 17.00 20.76
C GLN A 384 -18.07 16.33 19.78
N MET A 385 -18.57 15.67 18.74
CA MET A 385 -17.74 14.99 17.75
C MET A 385 -16.89 15.96 16.94
N GLN A 386 -17.44 17.13 16.58
CA GLN A 386 -16.68 18.20 15.94
C GLN A 386 -15.58 18.74 16.87
N ALA A 387 -15.85 18.91 18.17
CA ALA A 387 -14.83 19.33 19.12
C ALA A 387 -13.69 18.31 19.22
N ILE A 388 -14.01 17.01 19.33
CA ILE A 388 -13.01 15.93 19.33
C ILE A 388 -12.20 15.96 18.03
N ALA A 389 -12.86 16.07 16.88
CA ALA A 389 -12.21 16.15 15.57
C ALA A 389 -11.23 17.33 15.43
N THR A 390 -11.57 18.48 16.04
CA THR A 390 -10.68 19.65 16.06
C THR A 390 -9.49 19.48 16.98
N GLN A 391 -9.67 18.88 18.15
CA GLN A 391 -8.60 18.57 19.10
C GLN A 391 -7.63 17.53 18.53
N HIS A 392 -8.18 16.56 17.80
CA HIS A 392 -7.48 15.42 17.22
C HIS A 392 -7.32 15.56 15.70
N ASN A 393 -6.88 16.73 15.21
CA ASN A 393 -6.83 17.07 13.78
C ASN A 393 -5.78 16.29 12.94
N HIS A 394 -4.81 15.63 13.57
CA HIS A 394 -3.72 14.91 12.87
C HIS A 394 -3.63 13.42 13.22
N ASP A 395 -4.64 12.85 13.89
CA ASP A 395 -4.67 11.42 14.22
C ASP A 395 -5.98 10.74 13.78
N ALA A 396 -6.01 9.42 13.92
CA ALA A 396 -7.13 8.58 13.53
C ALA A 396 -8.39 8.82 14.37
N ILE A 397 -8.28 9.36 15.60
CA ILE A 397 -9.44 9.64 16.45
C ILE A 397 -10.27 10.76 15.84
N GLY A 398 -9.62 11.83 15.36
CA GLY A 398 -10.34 12.91 14.72
C GLY A 398 -10.92 12.50 13.37
N SER A 399 -10.24 11.61 12.63
CA SER A 399 -10.78 11.03 11.40
C SER A 399 -12.01 10.15 11.67
N GLU A 400 -11.97 9.31 12.71
CA GLU A 400 -13.14 8.55 13.18
C GLU A 400 -14.28 9.48 13.54
N ALA A 401 -14.00 10.53 14.32
CA ALA A 401 -15.03 11.44 14.80
C ALA A 401 -15.76 12.17 13.66
N LEU A 402 -15.01 12.68 12.68
CA LEU A 402 -15.60 13.30 11.49
C LEU A 402 -16.36 12.29 10.62
N PHE A 403 -15.85 11.06 10.49
CA PHE A 403 -16.55 10.02 9.74
C PHE A 403 -17.90 9.71 10.36
N GLN A 404 -17.98 9.60 11.69
CA GLN A 404 -19.25 9.36 12.38
C GLN A 404 -20.22 10.55 12.25
N VAL A 405 -19.71 11.80 12.25
CA VAL A 405 -20.51 12.99 11.90
C VAL A 405 -21.09 12.88 10.50
N ALA A 406 -20.27 12.52 9.50
CA ALA A 406 -20.70 12.35 8.13
C ALA A 406 -21.78 11.26 7.98
N ALA A 407 -21.56 10.09 8.61
CA ALA A 407 -22.51 8.98 8.61
C ALA A 407 -23.85 9.37 9.27
N ARG A 408 -23.81 10.18 10.33
CA ARG A 408 -25.03 10.63 10.99
C ARG A 408 -25.83 11.60 10.12
N LEU A 409 -25.17 12.50 9.41
CA LEU A 409 -25.78 13.42 8.45
C LEU A 409 -26.37 12.66 7.25
N GLU A 410 -25.66 11.66 6.74
CA GLU A 410 -26.16 10.75 5.69
C GLU A 410 -27.47 10.06 6.14
N GLN A 411 -27.50 9.50 7.35
CA GLN A 411 -28.69 8.87 7.92
C GLN A 411 -29.85 9.85 8.18
N ALA A 412 -29.57 11.14 8.31
CA ALA A 412 -30.59 12.18 8.48
C ALA A 412 -31.09 12.73 7.13
N GLU A 413 -30.64 12.17 6.00
CA GLU A 413 -30.93 12.63 4.63
C GLU A 413 -30.38 14.03 4.28
N ASP A 414 -29.51 14.59 5.12
CA ASP A 414 -28.77 15.83 4.86
C ASP A 414 -27.50 15.55 4.02
N ILE A 415 -27.73 15.19 2.74
CA ILE A 415 -26.67 14.67 1.86
C ILE A 415 -25.56 15.70 1.59
N ALA A 416 -25.88 16.98 1.39
CA ALA A 416 -24.87 17.99 1.07
C ALA A 416 -23.86 18.21 2.21
N PRO A 417 -24.29 18.43 3.48
CA PRO A 417 -23.39 18.41 4.64
C PRO A 417 -22.62 17.10 4.81
N ALA A 418 -23.27 15.95 4.56
CA ALA A 418 -22.61 14.64 4.66
C ALA A 418 -21.45 14.49 3.67
N LEU A 419 -21.64 14.88 2.41
CA LEU A 419 -20.59 14.87 1.38
C LEU A 419 -19.40 15.75 1.76
N ILE A 420 -19.65 16.93 2.33
CA ILE A 420 -18.58 17.82 2.81
C ILE A 420 -17.81 17.16 3.96
N ALA A 421 -18.52 16.57 4.92
CA ALA A 421 -17.90 15.89 6.06
C ALA A 421 -17.07 14.67 5.62
N TYR A 422 -17.59 13.83 4.71
CA TYR A 422 -16.82 12.72 4.15
C TYR A 422 -15.60 13.19 3.38
N LYS A 423 -15.71 14.26 2.59
CA LYS A 423 -14.56 14.84 1.89
C LYS A 423 -13.49 15.33 2.87
N LEU A 424 -13.87 16.01 3.94
CA LEU A 424 -12.92 16.44 4.97
C LEU A 424 -12.17 15.26 5.60
N VAL A 425 -12.81 14.08 5.74
CA VAL A 425 -12.13 12.86 6.20
C VAL A 425 -11.19 12.30 5.13
N ALA A 426 -11.65 12.21 3.88
CA ALA A 426 -10.86 11.69 2.77
C ALA A 426 -9.62 12.55 2.46
N ASP A 427 -9.69 13.86 2.71
CA ASP A 427 -8.59 14.82 2.49
C ASP A 427 -7.54 14.81 3.61
N ARG A 428 -7.78 14.11 4.74
CA ARG A 428 -6.82 14.02 5.85
C ARG A 428 -5.65 13.11 5.48
N ASN A 429 -4.60 13.71 4.91
CA ASN A 429 -3.33 13.06 4.57
C ASN A 429 -2.46 12.67 5.78
N SER A 430 -2.85 13.02 7.01
CA SER A 430 -1.93 13.14 8.16
C SER A 430 -1.89 11.98 9.16
N ALA A 431 -2.69 10.92 9.03
CA ALA A 431 -2.81 9.92 10.08
C ALA A 431 -2.04 8.60 9.80
N GLY A 432 -0.80 8.70 9.31
CA GLY A 432 0.09 7.54 9.13
C GLY A 432 -0.46 6.41 8.23
N PRO A 433 0.25 5.28 8.10
CA PRO A 433 -0.21 4.14 7.31
C PRO A 433 -1.44 3.40 7.89
N ASP A 434 -1.77 3.67 9.16
CA ASP A 434 -2.70 2.86 9.96
C ASP A 434 -4.11 3.48 10.14
N ASP A 435 -4.39 4.70 9.65
CA ASP A 435 -5.73 5.28 9.72
C ASP A 435 -6.64 4.77 8.59
N PRO A 436 -7.68 3.97 8.89
CA PRO A 436 -8.57 3.40 7.87
C PRO A 436 -9.65 4.40 7.40
N TRP A 437 -9.86 5.51 8.09
CA TRP A 437 -11.03 6.37 7.89
C TRP A 437 -11.01 7.19 6.59
N PRO A 438 -9.86 7.74 6.12
CA PRO A 438 -9.80 8.42 4.82
C PRO A 438 -10.20 7.51 3.65
N ALA A 439 -9.75 6.25 3.67
CA ALA A 439 -10.12 5.27 2.64
C ALA A 439 -11.62 4.93 2.69
N LYS A 440 -12.16 4.65 3.89
CA LYS A 440 -13.61 4.40 4.08
C LYS A 440 -14.47 5.58 3.65
N ALA A 441 -14.03 6.81 3.93
CA ALA A 441 -14.73 8.02 3.50
C ALA A 441 -14.71 8.18 1.97
N GLY A 442 -13.58 7.88 1.33
CA GLY A 442 -13.48 7.81 -0.13
C GLY A 442 -14.44 6.79 -0.75
N GLU A 443 -14.55 5.59 -0.17
CA GLU A 443 -15.53 4.58 -0.62
C GLU A 443 -16.97 5.09 -0.49
N LYS A 444 -17.32 5.71 0.64
CA LYS A 444 -18.64 6.31 0.86
C LYS A 444 -18.96 7.43 -0.14
N LEU A 445 -18.00 8.29 -0.45
CA LEU A 445 -18.16 9.30 -1.50
C LEU A 445 -18.40 8.65 -2.86
N ALA A 446 -17.69 7.56 -3.18
CA ALA A 446 -17.89 6.84 -4.44
C ALA A 446 -19.31 6.27 -4.55
N ASP A 447 -19.82 5.68 -3.46
CA ASP A 447 -21.14 5.08 -3.43
C ASP A 447 -22.26 6.11 -3.63
N ILE A 448 -22.13 7.29 -3.01
CA ILE A 448 -23.12 8.37 -3.13
C ILE A 448 -23.03 9.06 -4.50
N LEU A 449 -21.82 9.34 -5.01
CA LEU A 449 -21.63 10.16 -6.20
C LEU A 449 -21.76 9.37 -7.51
N ARG A 450 -21.47 8.07 -7.53
CA ARG A 450 -21.49 7.25 -8.76
C ARG A 450 -22.83 7.28 -9.50
N PRO A 451 -23.99 7.08 -8.85
CA PRO A 451 -25.28 7.15 -9.56
C PRO A 451 -25.54 8.52 -10.21
N TRP A 452 -25.08 9.61 -9.58
CA TRP A 452 -25.22 10.96 -10.11
C TRP A 452 -24.29 11.20 -11.31
N MET A 453 -23.07 10.67 -11.26
CA MET A 453 -22.15 10.70 -12.40
C MET A 453 -22.68 9.89 -13.58
N GLU A 454 -23.21 8.69 -13.34
CA GLU A 454 -23.83 7.87 -14.39
C GLU A 454 -25.07 8.55 -15.01
N ALA A 455 -25.85 9.28 -14.22
CA ALA A 455 -26.94 10.10 -14.72
C ALA A 455 -26.42 11.26 -15.60
N ALA A 456 -25.34 11.93 -15.18
CA ALA A 456 -24.71 13.00 -15.94
C ALA A 456 -24.15 12.51 -17.30
N VAL A 457 -23.55 11.31 -17.34
CA VAL A 457 -23.11 10.66 -18.60
C VAL A 457 -24.31 10.45 -19.52
N LYS A 458 -25.42 9.90 -19.00
CA LYS A 458 -26.63 9.65 -19.80
C LYS A 458 -27.28 10.93 -20.34
N SER A 459 -27.16 12.04 -19.63
CA SER A 459 -27.66 13.34 -20.07
C SER A 459 -26.64 14.15 -20.88
N HIS A 460 -25.44 13.61 -21.15
CA HIS A 460 -24.32 14.31 -21.79
C HIS A 460 -23.96 15.64 -21.09
N ASP A 461 -24.05 15.68 -19.76
CA ASP A 461 -23.66 16.83 -18.94
C ASP A 461 -22.22 16.67 -18.44
N ASP A 462 -21.27 17.01 -19.32
CA ASP A 462 -19.83 16.90 -19.06
C ASP A 462 -19.38 17.78 -17.88
N LEU A 463 -20.00 18.94 -17.66
CA LEU A 463 -19.65 19.84 -16.56
C LEU A 463 -20.03 19.24 -15.21
N THR A 464 -21.24 18.70 -15.09
CA THR A 464 -21.68 18.03 -13.86
C THR A 464 -20.83 16.79 -13.59
N LEU A 465 -20.55 15.99 -14.62
CA LEU A 465 -19.71 14.79 -14.49
C LEU A 465 -18.31 15.11 -13.94
N THR A 466 -17.62 16.06 -14.56
CA THR A 466 -16.28 16.47 -14.12
C THR A 466 -16.31 17.13 -12.74
N THR A 467 -17.31 17.96 -12.44
CA THR A 467 -17.47 18.59 -11.12
C THR A 467 -17.67 17.55 -10.02
N LEU A 468 -18.51 16.54 -10.25
CA LEU A 468 -18.75 15.46 -9.27
C LEU A 468 -17.50 14.62 -9.05
N PHE A 469 -16.73 14.32 -10.11
CA PHE A 469 -15.45 13.62 -10.00
C PHE A 469 -14.46 14.36 -9.10
N HIS A 470 -14.29 15.68 -9.29
CA HIS A 470 -13.41 16.50 -8.44
C HIS A 470 -13.94 16.69 -7.01
N ARG A 471 -15.25 16.65 -6.80
CA ARG A 471 -15.86 16.67 -5.46
C ARG A 471 -15.56 15.42 -4.63
N HIS A 472 -15.28 14.29 -5.27
CA HIS A 472 -14.91 13.05 -4.58
C HIS A 472 -13.56 13.15 -3.83
N GLY A 473 -12.66 14.05 -4.24
CA GLY A 473 -11.37 14.27 -3.56
C GLY A 473 -10.19 13.46 -4.13
N PRO A 474 -9.05 13.41 -3.41
CA PRO A 474 -7.73 13.09 -3.97
C PRO A 474 -7.57 11.64 -4.41
N ALA A 475 -8.37 10.72 -3.87
CA ALA A 475 -8.31 9.29 -4.20
C ALA A 475 -9.32 8.87 -5.30
N ALA A 476 -10.08 9.79 -5.89
CA ALA A 476 -11.14 9.48 -6.85
C ALA A 476 -10.66 8.55 -7.98
N GLU A 477 -9.49 8.86 -8.56
CA GLU A 477 -8.84 8.06 -9.60
C GLU A 477 -8.75 6.56 -9.26
N ARG A 478 -8.42 6.22 -8.00
CA ARG A 478 -8.29 4.82 -7.56
C ARG A 478 -9.65 4.11 -7.48
N HIS A 479 -10.68 4.80 -7.01
CA HIS A 479 -12.02 4.23 -6.85
C HIS A 479 -12.71 3.99 -8.21
N TYR A 480 -12.43 4.83 -9.21
CA TYR A 480 -13.04 4.70 -10.54
C TYR A 480 -12.19 3.93 -11.56
N LEU A 481 -10.93 3.57 -11.24
CA LEU A 481 -10.00 2.91 -12.18
C LEU A 481 -10.56 1.63 -12.84
N SER A 482 -11.36 0.87 -12.11
CA SER A 482 -11.97 -0.37 -12.60
C SER A 482 -13.33 -0.17 -13.25
N SER A 483 -13.87 1.05 -13.22
CA SER A 483 -15.17 1.42 -13.76
C SER A 483 -15.03 1.97 -15.19
N PRO A 484 -15.94 1.62 -16.13
CA PRO A 484 -15.99 2.28 -17.44
C PRO A 484 -16.23 3.80 -17.32
N LEU A 485 -16.77 4.24 -16.17
CA LEU A 485 -17.02 5.66 -15.89
C LEU A 485 -15.76 6.52 -15.97
N LEU A 486 -14.58 5.98 -15.65
CA LEU A 486 -13.34 6.77 -15.73
C LEU A 486 -12.97 7.16 -17.17
N LEU A 487 -13.36 6.33 -18.15
CA LEU A 487 -13.18 6.66 -19.56
C LEU A 487 -14.09 7.83 -19.96
N GLU A 488 -15.37 7.76 -19.60
CA GLU A 488 -16.34 8.84 -19.85
C GLU A 488 -15.91 10.15 -19.18
N ILE A 489 -15.34 10.08 -17.97
CA ILE A 489 -14.77 11.24 -17.29
C ILE A 489 -13.58 11.81 -18.06
N ALA A 490 -12.66 10.97 -18.55
CA ALA A 490 -11.52 11.41 -19.34
C ALA A 490 -11.95 12.07 -20.67
N GLU A 491 -12.93 11.48 -21.36
CA GLU A 491 -13.50 12.05 -22.57
C GLU A 491 -14.23 13.38 -22.32
N ALA A 492 -14.98 13.49 -21.22
CA ALA A 492 -15.63 14.74 -20.81
C ALA A 492 -14.61 15.85 -20.53
N HIS A 493 -13.48 15.54 -19.88
CA HIS A 493 -12.39 16.51 -19.70
C HIS A 493 -11.83 16.97 -21.05
N ASP A 494 -11.63 16.06 -22.01
CA ASP A 494 -11.14 16.39 -23.35
C ASP A 494 -12.13 17.29 -24.11
N ARG A 495 -13.43 16.94 -24.09
CA ARG A 495 -14.50 17.75 -24.72
C ARG A 495 -14.63 19.16 -24.13
N LEU A 496 -14.36 19.31 -22.84
CA LEU A 496 -14.32 20.61 -22.16
C LEU A 496 -13.01 21.39 -22.36
N GLY A 497 -12.01 20.79 -23.03
CA GLY A 497 -10.72 21.41 -23.30
C GLY A 497 -9.66 21.24 -22.19
N PHE A 498 -9.95 20.48 -21.14
CA PHE A 498 -8.99 20.12 -20.07
C PHE A 498 -8.08 18.97 -20.51
N THR A 499 -7.32 19.21 -21.58
CA THR A 499 -6.50 18.19 -22.25
C THR A 499 -5.40 17.61 -21.36
N THR A 500 -4.86 18.40 -20.42
CA THR A 500 -3.85 17.95 -19.46
C THR A 500 -4.39 16.90 -18.50
N GLU A 501 -5.56 17.14 -17.93
CA GLU A 501 -6.26 16.24 -17.03
C GLU A 501 -6.73 14.99 -17.79
N ALA A 502 -7.31 15.16 -18.98
CA ALA A 502 -7.71 14.06 -19.83
C ALA A 502 -6.53 13.13 -20.16
N GLY A 503 -5.39 13.69 -20.57
CA GLY A 503 -4.17 12.94 -20.86
C GLY A 503 -3.66 12.15 -19.64
N ARG A 504 -3.67 12.76 -18.45
CA ARG A 504 -3.31 12.07 -17.20
C ARG A 504 -4.24 10.88 -16.92
N LEU A 505 -5.55 11.06 -17.06
CA LEU A 505 -6.54 10.00 -16.82
C LEU A 505 -6.38 8.85 -17.82
N TYR A 506 -6.19 9.15 -19.11
CA TYR A 506 -5.92 8.13 -20.12
C TYR A 506 -4.62 7.37 -19.83
N GLN A 507 -3.55 8.07 -19.44
CA GLN A 507 -2.28 7.44 -19.08
C GLN A 507 -2.43 6.51 -17.85
N LEU A 508 -3.23 6.92 -16.86
CA LEU A 508 -3.54 6.09 -15.70
C LEU A 508 -4.27 4.80 -16.11
N MET A 509 -5.31 4.91 -16.94
CA MET A 509 -6.06 3.75 -17.43
C MET A 509 -5.19 2.81 -18.26
N ALA A 510 -4.34 3.35 -19.13
CA ALA A 510 -3.44 2.58 -19.99
C ALA A 510 -2.33 1.81 -19.23
N LYS A 511 -2.07 2.18 -17.97
CA LYS A 511 -1.13 1.47 -17.07
C LYS A 511 -1.85 0.54 -16.08
N GLY A 512 -3.01 0.97 -15.57
CA GLY A 512 -3.67 0.34 -14.43
C GLY A 512 -4.71 -0.72 -14.76
N THR A 513 -5.25 -0.73 -15.98
CA THR A 513 -6.35 -1.64 -16.36
C THR A 513 -5.85 -2.89 -17.08
N LYS A 514 -6.41 -4.06 -16.74
CA LYS A 514 -6.19 -5.33 -17.47
C LYS A 514 -7.28 -5.63 -18.50
N ARG A 515 -8.09 -4.63 -18.87
CA ARG A 515 -9.22 -4.79 -19.79
C ARG A 515 -8.81 -4.28 -21.17
N PRO A 516 -8.56 -5.18 -22.15
CA PRO A 516 -8.01 -4.80 -23.45
C PRO A 516 -8.74 -3.64 -24.13
N LEU A 517 -10.07 -3.70 -24.19
CA LEU A 517 -10.88 -2.67 -24.85
C LEU A 517 -10.72 -1.27 -24.22
N VAL A 518 -10.67 -1.19 -22.88
CA VAL A 518 -10.51 0.09 -22.18
C VAL A 518 -9.09 0.62 -22.35
N THR A 519 -8.09 -0.26 -22.34
CA THR A 519 -6.70 0.10 -22.60
C THR A 519 -6.53 0.62 -24.03
N GLU A 520 -7.14 -0.03 -25.02
CA GLU A 520 -7.16 0.39 -26.41
C GLU A 520 -7.77 1.80 -26.56
N GLN A 521 -8.95 2.03 -25.99
CA GLN A 521 -9.61 3.35 -26.01
C GLN A 521 -8.78 4.42 -25.30
N ALA A 522 -8.15 4.08 -24.16
CA ALA A 522 -7.31 5.01 -23.43
C ALA A 522 -6.05 5.39 -24.20
N LEU A 523 -5.41 4.45 -24.90
CA LEU A 523 -4.24 4.74 -25.75
C LEU A 523 -4.60 5.66 -26.92
N LEU A 524 -5.75 5.44 -27.57
CA LEU A 524 -6.22 6.32 -28.64
C LEU A 524 -6.59 7.70 -28.13
N GLY A 525 -7.34 7.78 -27.02
CA GLY A 525 -7.67 9.04 -26.37
C GLY A 525 -6.41 9.82 -25.99
N LEU A 526 -5.41 9.15 -25.42
CA LEU A 526 -4.12 9.75 -25.10
C LEU A 526 -3.39 10.26 -26.34
N ALA A 527 -3.37 9.49 -27.44
CA ALA A 527 -2.74 9.92 -28.69
C ALA A 527 -3.43 11.17 -29.28
N LYS A 528 -4.78 11.20 -29.29
CA LYS A 528 -5.57 12.35 -29.75
C LYS A 528 -5.31 13.59 -28.90
N VAL A 529 -5.22 13.43 -27.58
CA VAL A 529 -4.85 14.51 -26.65
C VAL A 529 -3.45 15.04 -26.93
N TYR A 530 -2.47 14.18 -27.19
CA TYR A 530 -1.13 14.65 -27.56
C TYR A 530 -1.10 15.39 -28.90
N LEU A 531 -1.88 14.94 -29.88
CA LEU A 531 -2.03 15.63 -31.16
C LEU A 531 -2.71 17.00 -31.00
N SER A 532 -3.74 17.11 -30.16
CA SER A 532 -4.39 18.41 -29.88
C SER A 532 -3.44 19.39 -29.18
N GLN A 533 -2.50 18.87 -28.37
CA GLN A 533 -1.41 19.62 -27.75
C GLN A 533 -0.22 19.91 -28.69
N ARG A 534 -0.24 19.40 -29.94
CA ARG A 534 0.86 19.45 -30.92
C ARG A 534 2.14 18.74 -30.47
N ASP A 535 2.05 17.80 -29.53
CA ASP A 535 3.16 16.91 -29.15
C ASP A 535 3.10 15.63 -30.00
N THR A 536 3.54 15.78 -31.25
CA THR A 536 3.52 14.67 -32.23
C THR A 536 4.45 13.53 -31.82
N ALA A 537 5.59 13.83 -31.19
CA ALA A 537 6.54 12.83 -30.73
C ALA A 537 5.97 11.93 -29.63
N ALA A 538 5.20 12.49 -28.69
CA ALA A 538 4.51 11.71 -27.68
C ALA A 538 3.36 10.89 -28.29
N ALA A 539 2.57 11.49 -29.18
CA ALA A 539 1.48 10.81 -29.89
C ALA A 539 2.00 9.58 -30.67
N ARG A 540 3.11 9.73 -31.41
CA ARG A 540 3.74 8.66 -32.18
C ARG A 540 4.14 7.49 -31.28
N LYS A 541 4.79 7.75 -30.15
CA LYS A 541 5.19 6.70 -29.19
C LYS A 541 3.99 5.92 -28.65
N VAL A 542 2.90 6.62 -28.33
CA VAL A 542 1.66 5.98 -27.82
C VAL A 542 1.02 5.10 -28.90
N LEU A 543 0.96 5.58 -30.14
CA LEU A 543 0.39 4.82 -31.26
C LEU A 543 1.27 3.63 -31.69
N GLU A 544 2.59 3.78 -31.65
CA GLU A 544 3.52 2.67 -31.86
C GLU A 544 3.37 1.60 -30.77
N ARG A 545 3.18 2.02 -29.50
CA ARG A 545 2.86 1.12 -28.40
C ARG A 545 1.54 0.39 -28.65
N TYR A 546 0.47 1.11 -29.00
CA TYR A 546 -0.83 0.51 -29.34
C TYR A 546 -0.67 -0.58 -30.40
N ARG A 547 0.03 -0.29 -31.50
CA ARG A 547 0.26 -1.24 -32.59
C ARG A 547 0.99 -2.51 -32.16
N LEU A 548 1.97 -2.39 -31.26
CA LEU A 548 2.74 -3.52 -30.76
C LEU A 548 1.94 -4.38 -29.77
N GLU A 549 1.13 -3.75 -28.92
CA GLU A 549 0.31 -4.45 -27.92
C GLU A 549 -0.98 -5.04 -28.54
N TYR A 550 -1.56 -4.39 -29.54
CA TYR A 550 -2.86 -4.70 -30.13
C TYR A 550 -2.82 -4.74 -31.68
N PRO A 551 -2.09 -5.70 -32.29
CA PRO A 551 -1.95 -5.77 -33.74
C PRO A 551 -3.25 -6.11 -34.49
N ILE A 552 -4.25 -6.70 -33.81
CA ILE A 552 -5.59 -6.99 -34.36
C ILE A 552 -6.66 -6.35 -33.44
N GLY A 553 -6.36 -5.14 -32.97
CA GLY A 553 -7.23 -4.37 -32.06
C GLY A 553 -8.51 -3.89 -32.73
N ARG A 554 -9.51 -3.54 -31.93
CA ARG A 554 -10.80 -3.04 -32.44
C ARG A 554 -10.65 -1.73 -33.23
N PHE A 555 -9.63 -0.96 -32.90
CA PHE A 555 -9.35 0.35 -33.47
C PHE A 555 -8.04 0.37 -34.26
N GLU A 556 -7.59 -0.78 -34.76
CA GLU A 556 -6.35 -0.92 -35.52
C GLU A 556 -6.27 0.08 -36.69
N GLN A 557 -7.34 0.20 -37.47
CA GLN A 557 -7.41 1.11 -38.62
C GLN A 557 -7.26 2.57 -38.20
N GLU A 558 -7.97 2.99 -37.16
CA GLU A 558 -7.91 4.36 -36.64
C GLU A 558 -6.52 4.67 -36.07
N ALA A 559 -5.93 3.74 -35.32
CA ALA A 559 -4.57 3.88 -34.79
C ALA A 559 -3.52 3.99 -35.90
N LEU A 560 -3.67 3.20 -36.97
CA LEU A 560 -2.79 3.22 -38.14
C LEU A 560 -2.87 4.58 -38.86
N HIS A 561 -4.09 5.09 -39.06
CA HIS A 561 -4.31 6.39 -39.70
C HIS A 561 -3.71 7.53 -38.88
N LEU A 562 -3.98 7.56 -37.58
CA LEU A 562 -3.40 8.55 -36.67
C LEU A 562 -1.87 8.48 -36.66
N LEU A 563 -1.27 7.28 -36.70
CA LEU A 563 0.18 7.12 -36.67
C LEU A 563 0.84 7.70 -37.92
N VAL A 564 0.31 7.37 -39.09
CA VAL A 564 0.82 7.89 -40.37
C VAL A 564 0.64 9.40 -40.47
N GLN A 565 -0.52 9.92 -40.03
CA GLN A 565 -0.74 11.36 -39.95
C GLN A 565 0.28 12.03 -39.03
N THR A 566 0.50 11.47 -37.84
CA THR A 566 1.48 11.99 -36.86
C THR A 566 2.88 12.03 -37.47
N MET A 567 3.32 10.96 -38.14
CA MET A 567 4.63 10.90 -38.80
C MET A 567 4.75 11.90 -39.96
N ALA A 568 3.66 12.14 -40.70
CA ALA A 568 3.64 13.12 -41.78
C ALA A 568 3.71 14.57 -41.26
N GLU A 569 3.09 14.85 -40.11
CA GLU A 569 3.13 16.14 -39.40
C GLU A 569 4.50 16.39 -38.74
N GLU A 570 5.15 15.36 -38.18
CA GLU A 570 6.55 15.43 -37.70
C GLU A 570 7.54 15.82 -38.80
N GLY A 571 7.24 15.50 -40.05
CA GLY A 571 8.10 15.78 -41.19
C GLY A 571 9.21 14.74 -41.42
N ASP A 572 9.22 13.62 -40.69
CA ASP A 572 10.12 12.47 -40.91
C ASP A 572 9.68 11.65 -42.13
N LEU A 573 9.84 12.25 -43.32
CA LEU A 573 9.48 11.64 -44.60
C LEU A 573 10.20 10.31 -44.87
N PRO A 574 11.51 10.15 -44.61
CA PRO A 574 12.19 8.87 -44.79
C PRO A 574 11.68 7.79 -43.83
N GLY A 575 11.46 8.13 -42.56
CA GLY A 575 10.90 7.21 -41.57
C GLY A 575 9.49 6.77 -41.92
N LEU A 576 8.65 7.68 -42.41
CA LEU A 576 7.31 7.36 -42.89
C LEU A 576 7.35 6.39 -44.08
N LEU A 577 8.18 6.63 -45.09
CA LEU A 577 8.34 5.71 -46.22
C LEU A 577 8.81 4.32 -45.79
N HIS A 578 9.77 4.27 -44.85
CA HIS A 578 10.25 3.01 -44.30
C HIS A 578 9.12 2.25 -43.60
N PHE A 579 8.36 2.95 -42.75
CA PHE A 579 7.20 2.40 -42.05
C PHE A 579 6.16 1.84 -43.03
N CYS A 580 5.74 2.63 -44.03
CA CYS A 580 4.73 2.21 -45.01
C CYS A 580 5.17 0.94 -45.74
N ARG A 581 6.43 0.88 -46.20
CA ARG A 581 6.99 -0.29 -46.88
C ARG A 581 7.03 -1.53 -45.97
N ALA A 582 7.53 -1.36 -44.75
CA ALA A 582 7.61 -2.46 -43.78
C ALA A 582 6.21 -2.99 -43.43
N TRP A 583 5.25 -2.09 -43.16
CA TRP A 583 3.88 -2.47 -42.84
C TRP A 583 3.23 -3.23 -44.00
N MET A 584 3.39 -2.78 -45.25
CA MET A 584 2.87 -3.50 -46.42
C MET A 584 3.54 -4.85 -46.66
N LEU A 585 4.82 -5.03 -46.30
CA LEU A 585 5.47 -6.33 -46.42
C LEU A 585 4.80 -7.37 -45.51
N HIS A 586 4.43 -6.96 -44.30
CA HIS A 586 3.82 -7.84 -43.30
C HIS A 586 2.30 -8.01 -43.44
N HIS A 587 1.62 -7.14 -44.20
CA HIS A 587 0.15 -7.14 -44.32
C HIS A 587 -0.32 -7.23 -45.79
N PRO A 588 -0.09 -8.37 -46.48
CA PRO A 588 -0.33 -8.51 -47.93
C PRO A 588 -1.80 -8.39 -48.36
N GLN A 589 -2.76 -8.68 -47.47
CA GLN A 589 -4.19 -8.71 -47.78
C GLN A 589 -5.01 -7.64 -47.02
N HIS A 590 -4.36 -6.69 -46.36
CA HIS A 590 -5.07 -5.69 -45.54
C HIS A 590 -5.82 -4.65 -46.40
N PRO A 591 -7.04 -4.22 -46.02
CA PRO A 591 -7.84 -3.28 -46.79
C PRO A 591 -7.19 -1.89 -46.98
N GLU A 592 -6.37 -1.44 -46.04
CA GLU A 592 -5.68 -0.13 -46.08
C GLU A 592 -4.43 -0.08 -46.98
N ARG A 593 -4.10 -1.16 -47.70
CA ARG A 593 -2.96 -1.14 -48.64
C ARG A 593 -3.05 -0.06 -49.72
N PRO A 594 -4.20 0.17 -50.40
CA PRO A 594 -4.30 1.21 -51.42
C PRO A 594 -4.05 2.59 -50.84
N TRP A 595 -4.57 2.84 -49.63
CA TRP A 595 -4.31 4.08 -48.90
C TRP A 595 -2.83 4.24 -48.53
N MET A 596 -2.16 3.16 -48.09
CA MET A 596 -0.72 3.18 -47.79
C MET A 596 0.14 3.55 -49.01
N TYR A 597 -0.18 3.02 -50.19
CA TYR A 597 0.49 3.41 -51.44
C TYR A 597 0.25 4.89 -51.79
N GLN A 598 -0.95 5.43 -51.53
CA GLN A 598 -1.24 6.85 -51.72
C GLN A 598 -0.41 7.73 -50.79
N GLN A 599 -0.26 7.34 -49.51
CA GLN A 599 0.61 8.06 -48.56
C GLN A 599 2.07 8.04 -49.04
N MET A 600 2.56 6.89 -49.51
CA MET A 600 3.91 6.81 -50.09
C MET A 600 4.10 7.69 -51.32
N ALA A 601 3.12 7.70 -52.25
CA ALA A 601 3.16 8.57 -53.42
C ALA A 601 3.26 10.05 -53.01
N GLY A 602 2.45 10.48 -52.04
CA GLY A 602 2.53 11.84 -51.47
C GLY A 602 3.89 12.15 -50.85
N VAL A 603 4.49 11.21 -50.14
CA VAL A 603 5.84 11.40 -49.56
C VAL A 603 6.92 11.47 -50.64
N PHE A 604 6.87 10.63 -51.68
CA PHE A 604 7.81 10.71 -52.80
C PHE A 604 7.72 12.04 -53.54
N LEU A 605 6.52 12.57 -53.73
CA LEU A 605 6.33 13.91 -54.30
C LEU A 605 6.98 15.00 -53.44
N ARG A 606 6.81 14.96 -52.11
CA ARG A 606 7.48 15.89 -51.18
C ARG A 606 9.00 15.78 -51.21
N LEU A 607 9.54 14.62 -51.60
CA LEU A 607 10.98 14.36 -51.77
C LEU A 607 11.48 14.61 -53.21
N ASN A 608 10.64 15.11 -54.12
CA ASN A 608 10.93 15.27 -55.56
C ASN A 608 11.37 13.98 -56.27
N LYS A 609 10.92 12.82 -55.79
CA LYS A 609 11.19 11.49 -56.34
C LYS A 609 10.06 11.05 -57.25
N TYR A 610 10.02 11.66 -58.44
CA TYR A 610 8.88 11.53 -59.34
C TYR A 610 8.70 10.12 -59.91
N GLU A 611 9.78 9.38 -60.21
CA GLU A 611 9.70 7.99 -60.71
C GLU A 611 9.06 7.05 -59.68
N GLU A 612 9.52 7.11 -58.43
CA GLU A 612 8.98 6.28 -57.37
C GLU A 612 7.55 6.68 -56.99
N ALA A 613 7.19 7.97 -57.13
CA ALA A 613 5.83 8.44 -56.95
C ALA A 613 4.87 7.82 -58.00
N VAL A 614 5.28 7.75 -59.28
CA VAL A 614 4.50 7.13 -60.36
C VAL A 614 4.24 5.65 -60.05
N ILE A 615 5.31 4.92 -59.70
CA ILE A 615 5.22 3.50 -59.35
C ILE A 615 4.27 3.30 -58.17
N ALA A 616 4.40 4.12 -57.11
CA ALA A 616 3.53 4.03 -55.95
C ALA A 616 2.05 4.30 -56.29
N THR A 617 1.77 5.26 -57.18
CA THR A 617 0.39 5.54 -57.63
C THR A 617 -0.18 4.42 -58.50
N GLU A 618 0.62 3.82 -59.39
CA GLU A 618 0.21 2.65 -60.17
C GLU A 618 -0.12 1.46 -59.28
N GLU A 619 0.73 1.16 -58.30
CA GLU A 619 0.50 0.10 -57.32
C GLU A 619 -0.72 0.38 -56.44
N ALA A 620 -0.97 1.65 -56.07
CA ALA A 620 -2.20 2.04 -55.38
C ALA A 620 -3.44 1.65 -56.21
N PHE A 621 -3.45 1.98 -57.50
CA PHE A 621 -4.57 1.66 -58.39
C PHE A 621 -4.74 0.15 -58.60
N LYS A 622 -3.65 -0.61 -58.71
CA LYS A 622 -3.70 -2.08 -58.79
C LYS A 622 -4.26 -2.70 -57.50
N ALA A 623 -3.92 -2.13 -56.35
CA ALA A 623 -4.41 -2.56 -55.05
C ALA A 623 -5.89 -2.22 -54.81
N GLY A 624 -6.52 -1.42 -55.69
CA GLY A 624 -7.94 -1.06 -55.60
C GLY A 624 -8.21 0.37 -55.15
N ALA A 625 -7.21 1.27 -55.17
CA ALA A 625 -7.44 2.68 -54.87
C ALA A 625 -8.44 3.29 -55.88
N PRO A 626 -9.35 4.16 -55.42
CA PRO A 626 -10.36 4.74 -56.28
C PRO A 626 -9.71 5.65 -57.35
N LYS A 627 -9.95 5.33 -58.63
CA LYS A 627 -9.54 6.13 -59.79
C LYS A 627 -10.46 7.33 -59.99
N THR A 628 -10.47 8.25 -59.03
CA THR A 628 -11.19 9.52 -59.13
C THR A 628 -10.55 10.42 -60.19
N ASN A 629 -11.31 11.39 -60.73
CA ASN A 629 -10.78 12.33 -61.73
C ASN A 629 -9.56 13.10 -61.19
N ALA A 630 -9.62 13.53 -59.92
CA ALA A 630 -8.50 14.20 -59.27
C ALA A 630 -7.25 13.30 -59.16
N ALA A 631 -7.41 12.02 -58.79
CA ALA A 631 -6.29 11.09 -58.68
C ALA A 631 -5.65 10.77 -60.05
N LEU A 632 -6.48 10.62 -61.10
CA LEU A 632 -6.00 10.39 -62.46
C LEU A 632 -5.29 11.62 -63.04
N LEU A 633 -5.77 12.82 -62.75
CA LEU A 633 -5.08 14.07 -63.13
C LEU A 633 -3.73 14.20 -62.44
N ALA A 634 -3.67 14.01 -61.13
CA ALA A 634 -2.41 14.05 -60.39
C ALA A 634 -1.39 13.02 -60.92
N TYR A 635 -1.87 11.83 -61.29
CA TYR A 635 -1.04 10.80 -61.92
C TYR A 635 -0.56 11.19 -63.33
N ALA A 636 -1.43 11.74 -64.17
CA ALA A 636 -1.07 12.21 -65.50
C ALA A 636 -0.08 13.39 -65.47
N ASP A 637 -0.30 14.34 -64.55
CA ASP A 637 0.60 15.48 -64.32
C ASP A 637 1.99 15.00 -63.90
N LEU A 638 2.06 13.96 -63.07
CA LEU A 638 3.29 13.34 -62.64
C LEU A 638 4.03 12.64 -63.81
N LEU A 639 3.31 11.91 -64.66
CA LEU A 639 3.88 11.31 -65.87
C LEU A 639 4.42 12.37 -66.84
N ALA A 640 3.71 13.49 -66.99
CA ALA A 640 4.13 14.61 -67.83
C ALA A 640 5.42 15.27 -67.29
N GLN A 641 5.57 15.42 -65.97
CA GLN A 641 6.80 15.92 -65.33
C GLN A 641 8.00 14.99 -65.60
N MET A 642 7.76 13.68 -65.69
CA MET A 642 8.75 12.66 -66.06
C MET A 642 9.06 12.58 -67.56
N LYS A 643 8.51 13.49 -68.38
CA LYS A 643 8.62 13.47 -69.86
C LYS A 643 8.07 12.21 -70.51
N ARG A 644 7.27 11.40 -69.80
CA ARG A 644 6.52 10.26 -70.35
C ARG A 644 5.23 10.76 -70.99
N TYR A 645 5.37 11.63 -71.99
CA TYR A 645 4.26 12.41 -72.55
C TYR A 645 3.18 11.53 -73.20
N GLN A 646 3.57 10.45 -73.87
CA GLN A 646 2.61 9.57 -74.54
C GLN A 646 1.65 8.93 -73.53
N GLU A 647 2.19 8.39 -72.43
CA GLU A 647 1.40 7.77 -71.37
C GLU A 647 0.57 8.79 -70.59
N ALA A 648 1.13 9.99 -70.35
CA ALA A 648 0.40 11.07 -69.72
C ALA A 648 -0.85 11.46 -70.54
N ILE A 649 -0.68 11.62 -71.86
CA ILE A 649 -1.78 11.93 -72.80
C ILE A 649 -2.87 10.86 -72.73
N ASP A 650 -2.52 9.58 -72.75
CA ASP A 650 -3.48 8.48 -72.68
C ASP A 650 -4.31 8.57 -71.38
N VAL A 651 -3.65 8.83 -70.24
CA VAL A 651 -4.35 9.02 -68.95
C VAL A 651 -5.23 10.27 -68.98
N TYR A 652 -4.78 11.40 -69.51
CA TYR A 652 -5.61 12.60 -69.64
C TYR A 652 -6.85 12.33 -70.51
N HIS A 653 -6.73 11.55 -71.58
CA HIS A 653 -7.90 11.13 -72.38
C HIS A 653 -8.88 10.31 -71.53
N THR A 654 -8.40 9.39 -70.68
CA THR A 654 -9.31 8.67 -69.75
C THR A 654 -10.04 9.59 -68.78
N VAL A 655 -9.40 10.70 -68.36
CA VAL A 655 -10.05 11.72 -67.52
C VAL A 655 -11.14 12.45 -68.30
N VAL A 656 -10.85 12.85 -69.56
CA VAL A 656 -11.82 13.52 -70.45
C VAL A 656 -13.05 12.64 -70.70
N GLU A 657 -12.86 11.33 -70.95
CA GLU A 657 -13.94 10.37 -71.15
C GLU A 657 -14.85 10.21 -69.92
N LYS A 658 -14.27 10.34 -68.72
CA LYS A 658 -14.99 10.27 -67.44
C LYS A 658 -15.83 11.51 -67.11
N LYS A 659 -15.93 12.48 -68.03
CA LYS A 659 -16.72 13.71 -67.89
C LYS A 659 -16.36 14.47 -66.59
N PRO A 660 -15.13 14.99 -66.49
CA PRO A 660 -14.67 15.71 -65.31
C PRO A 660 -15.34 17.09 -65.25
N ASP A 661 -15.11 17.82 -64.15
CA ASP A 661 -15.60 19.21 -64.08
C ASP A 661 -14.94 20.09 -65.17
N GLN A 662 -15.51 21.27 -65.43
CA GLN A 662 -15.07 22.12 -66.53
C GLN A 662 -13.59 22.55 -66.41
N ALA A 663 -13.10 22.79 -65.19
CA ALA A 663 -11.72 23.21 -64.95
C ALA A 663 -10.75 22.04 -65.17
N GLN A 664 -11.08 20.85 -64.66
CA GLN A 664 -10.35 19.61 -64.86
C GLN A 664 -10.31 19.20 -66.34
N LEU A 665 -11.43 19.39 -67.06
CA LEU A 665 -11.53 19.13 -68.49
C LEU A 665 -10.59 20.04 -69.29
N GLN A 666 -10.62 21.35 -68.99
CA GLN A 666 -9.76 22.34 -69.65
C GLN A 666 -8.28 22.07 -69.35
N TRP A 667 -7.94 21.75 -68.09
CA TRP A 667 -6.59 21.38 -67.70
C TRP A 667 -6.09 20.14 -68.43
N ALA A 668 -6.87 19.06 -68.46
CA ALA A 668 -6.51 17.83 -69.15
C ALA A 668 -6.25 18.06 -70.64
N ARG A 669 -7.15 18.79 -71.33
CA ARG A 669 -6.99 19.11 -72.76
C ARG A 669 -5.75 19.97 -73.02
N LEU A 670 -5.48 20.95 -72.16
CA LEU A 670 -4.29 21.78 -72.28
C LEU A 670 -3.00 20.95 -72.14
N GLN A 671 -2.95 20.02 -71.18
CA GLN A 671 -1.80 19.14 -71.00
C GLN A 671 -1.65 18.13 -72.15
N ILE A 672 -2.74 17.68 -72.79
CA ILE A 672 -2.68 16.86 -74.00
C ILE A 672 -2.00 17.62 -75.15
N VAL A 673 -2.37 18.88 -75.39
CA VAL A 673 -1.72 19.74 -76.41
C VAL A 673 -0.23 19.87 -76.12
N ARG A 674 0.13 20.18 -74.87
CA ARG A 674 1.52 20.31 -74.43
C ARG A 674 2.31 19.01 -74.61
N GLY A 675 1.70 17.87 -74.30
CA GLY A 675 2.32 16.55 -74.48
C GLY A 675 2.64 16.24 -75.94
N TRP A 676 1.69 16.47 -76.87
CA TRP A 676 1.92 16.26 -78.30
C TRP A 676 2.99 17.17 -78.88
N GLN A 677 3.04 18.42 -78.42
CA GLN A 677 4.10 19.36 -78.81
C GLN A 677 5.47 18.87 -78.31
N ALA A 678 5.58 18.42 -77.06
CA ALA A 678 6.83 17.90 -76.52
C ALA A 678 7.33 16.65 -77.26
N LEU A 679 6.43 15.86 -77.85
CA LEU A 679 6.74 14.72 -78.72
C LEU A 679 7.03 15.09 -80.18
N LYS A 680 6.99 16.38 -80.54
CA LYS A 680 7.15 16.90 -81.92
C LYS A 680 6.13 16.34 -82.92
N GLN A 681 4.97 15.89 -82.44
CA GLN A 681 3.87 15.43 -83.28
C GLN A 681 2.91 16.59 -83.56
N HIS A 682 3.37 17.54 -84.37
CA HIS A 682 2.68 18.81 -84.62
C HIS A 682 1.26 18.63 -85.19
N ASP A 683 1.03 17.59 -86.00
CA ASP A 683 -0.30 17.29 -86.55
C ASP A 683 -1.31 16.92 -85.47
N ARG A 684 -0.91 16.04 -84.54
CA ARG A 684 -1.75 15.67 -83.41
C ARG A 684 -1.94 16.81 -82.42
N ALA A 685 -0.89 17.63 -82.21
CA ALA A 685 -0.99 18.83 -81.39
C ALA A 685 -2.01 19.84 -81.96
N THR A 686 -2.07 20.01 -83.29
CA THR A 686 -3.08 20.89 -83.90
C THR A 686 -4.51 20.39 -83.74
N VAL A 687 -4.72 19.07 -83.82
CA VAL A 687 -6.03 18.45 -83.59
C VAL A 687 -6.44 18.64 -82.12
N ALA A 688 -5.55 18.33 -81.18
CA ALA A 688 -5.81 18.52 -79.75
C ALA A 688 -6.10 20.00 -79.38
N LEU A 689 -5.46 20.95 -80.06
CA LEU A 689 -5.67 22.39 -79.85
C LEU A 689 -7.05 22.83 -80.38
N ALA A 690 -7.50 22.25 -81.49
CA ALA A 690 -8.87 22.44 -81.98
C ALA A 690 -9.91 21.84 -81.01
N GLU A 691 -9.62 20.69 -80.41
CA GLU A 691 -10.47 20.05 -79.39
C GLU A 691 -10.52 20.82 -78.06
N LEU A 692 -9.44 21.53 -77.70
CA LEU A 692 -9.44 22.46 -76.55
C LEU A 692 -10.44 23.60 -76.77
N GLY A 693 -10.54 24.10 -78.01
CA GLY A 693 -11.50 25.14 -78.41
C GLY A 693 -11.23 26.50 -77.76
N GLN A 694 -12.22 27.40 -77.83
CA GLN A 694 -12.18 28.67 -77.11
C GLN A 694 -12.55 28.46 -75.65
N THR A 695 -11.70 28.95 -74.74
CA THR A 695 -11.88 28.83 -73.30
C THR A 695 -12.03 30.21 -72.66
N ASP A 696 -12.91 30.33 -71.66
CA ASP A 696 -13.06 31.57 -70.88
C ASP A 696 -11.91 31.80 -69.88
N ASP A 697 -11.09 30.78 -69.62
CA ASP A 697 -9.90 30.91 -68.78
C ASP A 697 -8.77 31.63 -69.53
N ALA A 698 -8.44 32.84 -69.07
CA ALA A 698 -7.43 33.69 -69.65
C ALA A 698 -6.03 33.04 -69.71
N LEU A 699 -5.68 32.17 -68.76
CA LEU A 699 -4.40 31.45 -68.76
C LEU A 699 -4.40 30.35 -69.83
N VAL A 700 -5.47 29.55 -69.90
CA VAL A 700 -5.61 28.50 -70.92
C VAL A 700 -5.60 29.10 -72.31
N THR A 701 -6.28 30.24 -72.52
CA THR A 701 -6.31 30.96 -73.80
C THR A 701 -4.93 31.50 -74.20
N ARG A 702 -4.16 32.05 -73.24
CA ARG A 702 -2.77 32.48 -73.49
C ARG A 702 -1.86 31.31 -73.87
N PHE A 703 -1.92 30.19 -73.15
CA PHE A 703 -1.13 29.00 -73.48
C PHE A 703 -1.53 28.40 -74.83
N SER A 704 -2.83 28.30 -75.12
CA SER A 704 -3.34 27.84 -76.41
C SER A 704 -2.81 28.69 -77.57
N SER A 705 -2.81 30.02 -77.41
CA SER A 705 -2.30 30.96 -78.43
C SER A 705 -0.78 30.79 -78.65
N SER A 706 -0.01 30.67 -77.56
CA SER A 706 1.44 30.40 -77.60
C SER A 706 1.77 29.08 -78.31
N PHE A 707 1.03 28.02 -78.00
CA PHE A 707 1.20 26.72 -78.67
C PHE A 707 0.84 26.79 -80.15
N HIS A 708 -0.20 27.56 -80.52
CA HIS A 708 -0.58 27.78 -81.91
C HIS A 708 0.53 28.47 -82.72
N GLU A 709 1.16 29.51 -82.16
CA GLU A 709 2.28 30.21 -82.79
C GLU A 709 3.53 29.32 -82.91
N SER A 710 3.88 28.59 -81.85
CA SER A 710 5.03 27.68 -81.84
C SER A 710 4.90 26.59 -82.90
N ILE A 711 3.73 25.95 -83.01
CA ILE A 711 3.49 24.89 -84.00
C ILE A 711 3.57 25.46 -85.43
N LYS A 712 3.10 26.70 -85.65
CA LYS A 712 3.16 27.36 -86.96
C LYS A 712 4.59 27.69 -87.37
N GLN A 713 5.43 28.17 -86.44
CA GLN A 713 6.84 28.46 -86.70
C GLN A 713 7.63 27.19 -87.03
N GLU A 714 7.42 26.10 -86.27
CA GLU A 714 8.13 24.84 -86.50
C GLU A 714 7.74 24.16 -87.83
N ARG A 715 6.51 24.37 -88.32
CA ARG A 715 6.06 23.89 -89.65
C ARG A 715 6.60 24.70 -90.84
N GLN A 716 7.05 25.94 -90.63
CA GLN A 716 7.53 26.83 -91.70
C GLN A 716 9.03 26.69 -91.98
N LEU A 717 9.77 25.92 -91.17
CA LEU A 717 11.15 25.53 -91.45
C LEU A 717 11.15 24.45 -92.55
N PRO A 718 11.89 24.58 -93.67
CA PRO A 718 11.96 23.54 -94.69
C PRO A 718 12.59 22.27 -94.10
N GLN A 719 12.02 21.09 -94.44
CA GLN A 719 12.69 19.81 -94.24
C GLN A 719 13.90 19.72 -95.20
N GLU A 720 15.01 20.35 -94.83
CA GLU A 720 16.30 20.10 -95.48
C GLU A 720 17.02 18.97 -94.73
N GLY A 721 16.92 17.75 -95.28
CA GLY A 721 17.80 16.62 -94.96
C GLY A 721 17.10 15.39 -94.39
N LEU A 722 16.95 14.37 -95.24
CA LEU A 722 16.97 12.95 -94.87
C LEU A 722 18.19 12.60 -94.00
#